data_AF-A0A926YPQ0-F1
#
_entry.id   AF-A0A926YPQ0-F1
#
_cell.length_a   1.000
_cell.length_b   1.000
_cell.length_c   1.000
_cell.angle_alpha   90.00
_cell.angle_beta   90.00
_cell.angle_gamma   90.00
#
_symmetry.space_group_name_H-M   'P 1'
#
loop_
_entity.id
_entity.type
_entity.pdbx_description
1 polymer ?
#
loop_
_entity_poly.entity_id
_entity_poly.type
_entity_poly.pdbx_seq_one_letter_code
_entity_poly.pdbx_strand_id
1 'polypeptide(L)'
;MKALPFDKLQGLSLQFVLIVPFVLQIFGAVGLVGYLSLRNGQQAVNELSDQLMARTSRSVDQHLTSYLSIPHRLSQMNADAVQVGLLNVRDRQTVGKYFWRQMQTYDLTYLGIGLTTGEGVGAARYDGKTVTIEDWGAKLPNNVSNYATDTQGNRTRLNNKFDYNNFKESWYTEPVKAGKPTWSRIYTWNSPFGSFITASAGQPIYDVKRQLLGMVSADIHLLKISEFLQNLDATKAGQVFILERSGLLIANSGKAQPFKVVKNEVQRLNATDSPDPTIQAVAQQLQQRFHGFGTLANEKLQIDLQGERHHVRVAPWRDQYGLDWLVVVSVPESAFMSQINANTRTTLLLCLAALAGATLLGFYTSRWITRPILRLSAATRAIAAGDLDQRVEAQGIQELSSLSLSFNEMAGQLRDSFNALEESNTALEHRVDQRTHELSQNNRQLQTTLKELHQTQTQMVQSEKMSALGQMVAGVAHEINNPVNFIHGNLNHVEEYTQELVGLLQRYQSVYPQPPQDLQAAVEDADLAFLLTDLVKMLQSMKVGTERIREIVLSLRNFSRLDEAEFKAVDIHEGIENTLVILRHRFKARAERPEIQVVRDYGPLPLVECYAGQLNQVFMNILSNAIDAFEEANQGQSFEVIAAKPNTLWLQTAMTDQGTVQIIIADNGPGIAETVRTRLFNPFFTTKAVGKGTGLGLSISYQIITEKHGGRLSCHSTPGQGAKFIIEIPIQQATPVRSQLRPLEAVLCE
;
A
#
# COMPACT_ATOMS: atom_id res chain seq x y z
N MET A 1 25.90 19.53 24.87
CA MET A 1 25.29 19.24 26.19
C MET A 1 26.42 19.03 27.17
N LYS A 2 26.59 19.92 28.17
CA LYS A 2 27.60 19.76 29.23
C LYS A 2 27.19 18.54 30.07
N ALA A 3 28.09 17.57 30.21
CA ALA A 3 27.91 16.45 31.11
C ALA A 3 27.67 16.99 32.53
N LEU A 4 26.53 16.62 33.13
CA LEU A 4 26.25 16.92 34.53
C LEU A 4 27.29 16.19 35.41
N PRO A 5 27.93 16.87 36.37
CA PRO A 5 28.92 16.24 37.24
C PRO A 5 28.26 15.21 38.16
N PHE A 6 28.86 14.00 38.19
CA PHE A 6 28.39 12.83 38.93
C PHE A 6 28.28 13.04 40.45
N ASP A 7 28.91 14.08 41.00
CA ASP A 7 28.94 14.35 42.44
C ASP A 7 27.59 14.75 43.05
N LYS A 8 26.58 15.10 42.23
CA LYS A 8 25.22 15.42 42.72
C LYS A 8 24.29 14.22 42.93
N LEU A 9 24.75 12.99 42.67
CA LEU A 9 23.94 11.76 42.84
C LEU A 9 24.06 11.11 44.23
N GLN A 10 24.89 11.63 45.13
CA GLN A 10 25.04 11.11 46.50
C GLN A 10 23.80 11.43 47.35
N GLY A 11 22.88 10.46 47.46
CA GLY A 11 21.67 10.55 48.30
C GLY A 11 20.39 9.98 47.67
N LEU A 12 20.40 9.60 46.39
CA LEU A 12 19.24 8.99 45.73
C LEU A 12 19.11 7.50 46.11
N SER A 13 17.88 7.04 46.36
CA SER A 13 17.64 5.62 46.65
C SER A 13 17.89 4.76 45.41
N LEU A 14 18.34 3.51 45.61
CA LEU A 14 18.57 2.54 44.53
C LEU A 14 17.32 2.37 43.63
N GLN A 15 16.12 2.56 44.19
CA GLN A 15 14.86 2.52 43.45
C GLN A 15 14.76 3.64 42.42
N PHE A 16 15.17 4.87 42.76
CA PHE A 16 15.19 5.98 41.81
C PHE A 16 16.17 5.72 40.66
N VAL A 17 17.34 5.17 40.95
CA VAL A 17 18.36 4.87 39.93
C VAL A 17 17.89 3.79 38.95
N LEU A 18 17.15 2.79 39.41
CA LEU A 18 16.65 1.70 38.56
C LEU A 18 15.36 2.06 37.80
N ILE A 19 14.44 2.81 38.40
CA ILE A 19 13.12 3.08 37.82
C ILE A 19 13.17 4.29 36.87
N VAL A 20 13.84 5.38 37.28
CA VAL A 20 13.77 6.65 36.54
C VAL A 20 14.29 6.55 35.11
N PRO A 21 15.43 5.92 34.80
CA PRO A 21 15.93 5.84 33.43
C PRO A 21 14.97 5.10 32.49
N PHE A 22 14.40 3.98 32.95
CA PHE A 22 13.45 3.19 32.17
C PHE A 22 12.13 3.93 31.95
N VAL A 23 11.56 4.53 33.00
CA VAL A 23 10.33 5.31 32.88
C VAL A 23 10.53 6.52 31.97
N LEU A 24 11.69 7.19 32.06
CA LEU A 24 12.00 8.37 31.25
C LEU A 24 12.20 8.01 29.76
N GLN A 25 12.80 6.86 29.46
CA GLN A 25 12.91 6.33 28.09
C GLN A 25 11.53 5.97 27.51
N ILE A 26 10.68 5.29 28.29
CA ILE A 26 9.33 4.89 27.84
C ILE A 26 8.44 6.13 27.67
N PHE A 27 8.52 7.09 28.59
CA PHE A 27 7.82 8.36 28.45
C PHE A 27 8.27 9.11 27.20
N GLY A 28 9.58 9.12 26.89
CA GLY A 28 10.11 9.70 25.66
C GLY A 28 9.58 9.00 24.41
N ALA A 29 9.57 7.66 24.38
CA ALA A 29 9.05 6.89 23.26
C ALA A 29 7.53 7.07 23.07
N VAL A 30 6.76 6.98 24.15
CA VAL A 30 5.30 7.20 24.13
C VAL A 30 4.96 8.63 23.72
N GLY A 31 5.66 9.63 24.26
CA GLY A 31 5.49 11.02 23.90
C GLY A 31 5.79 11.27 22.42
N LEU A 32 6.87 10.68 21.90
CA LEU A 32 7.23 10.75 20.48
C LEU A 32 6.18 10.10 19.59
N VAL A 33 5.70 8.89 19.94
CA VAL A 33 4.67 8.17 19.18
C VAL A 33 3.34 8.94 19.20
N GLY A 34 2.94 9.47 20.36
CA GLY A 34 1.74 10.31 20.47
C GLY A 34 1.84 11.59 19.64
N TYR A 35 2.99 12.26 19.67
CA TYR A 35 3.27 13.44 18.84
C TYR A 35 3.25 13.12 17.35
N LEU A 36 3.92 12.04 16.92
CA LEU A 36 3.92 11.60 15.53
C LEU A 36 2.52 11.20 15.05
N SER A 37 1.72 10.55 15.90
CA SER A 37 0.33 10.18 15.60
C SER A 37 -0.55 11.42 15.35
N LEU A 38 -0.45 12.43 16.23
CA LEU A 38 -1.16 13.70 16.03
C LEU A 38 -0.72 14.42 14.76
N ARG A 39 0.59 14.47 14.50
CA ARG A 39 1.15 15.11 13.30
C ARG A 39 0.72 14.41 12.01
N ASN A 40 0.77 13.07 12.00
CA ASN A 40 0.32 12.26 10.87
C ASN A 40 -1.20 12.40 10.66
N GLY A 41 -1.98 12.50 11.75
CA GLY A 41 -3.41 12.79 11.70
C GLY A 41 -3.70 14.10 10.97
N GLN A 42 -3.05 15.20 11.36
CA GLN A 42 -3.23 16.49 10.70
C GLN A 42 -2.81 16.45 9.22
N GLN A 43 -1.72 15.78 8.89
CA GLN A 43 -1.27 15.63 7.50
C GLN A 43 -2.29 14.85 6.66
N ALA A 44 -2.84 13.77 7.19
CA ALA A 44 -3.87 12.97 6.52
C ALA A 44 -5.14 13.79 6.24
N VAL A 45 -5.57 14.67 7.17
CA VAL A 45 -6.69 15.58 6.93
C VAL A 45 -6.39 16.53 5.78
N ASN A 46 -5.21 17.13 5.76
CA ASN A 46 -4.82 18.06 4.70
C ASN A 46 -4.85 17.39 3.33
N GLU A 47 -4.25 16.20 3.20
CA GLU A 47 -4.22 15.44 1.95
C GLU A 47 -5.60 14.99 1.48
N LEU A 48 -6.43 14.47 2.40
CA LEU A 48 -7.76 13.97 2.07
C LEU A 48 -8.72 15.10 1.69
N SER A 49 -8.65 16.23 2.41
CA SER A 49 -9.42 17.44 2.09
C SER A 49 -9.04 17.96 0.71
N ASP A 50 -7.75 18.02 0.39
CA ASP A 50 -7.26 18.48 -0.90
C ASP A 50 -7.70 17.58 -2.05
N GLN A 51 -7.63 16.25 -1.87
CA GLN A 51 -8.10 15.28 -2.86
C GLN A 51 -9.61 15.42 -3.08
N LEU A 52 -10.38 15.56 -2.01
CA LEU A 52 -11.83 15.70 -2.10
C LEU A 52 -12.22 17.00 -2.80
N MET A 53 -11.67 18.15 -2.38
CA MET A 53 -11.92 19.44 -3.03
C MET A 53 -11.53 19.43 -4.52
N ALA A 54 -10.40 18.79 -4.87
CA ALA A 54 -9.98 18.65 -6.26
C ALA A 54 -10.93 17.77 -7.09
N ARG A 55 -11.45 16.69 -6.51
CA ARG A 55 -12.44 15.82 -7.17
C ARG A 55 -13.77 16.54 -7.34
N THR A 56 -14.26 17.20 -6.30
CA THR A 56 -15.50 17.99 -6.32
C THR A 56 -15.41 19.12 -7.34
N SER A 57 -14.33 19.90 -7.33
CA SER A 57 -14.12 21.00 -8.29
C SER A 57 -14.11 20.49 -9.73
N ARG A 58 -13.47 19.34 -10.02
CA ARG A 58 -13.52 18.72 -11.36
C ARG A 58 -14.90 18.23 -11.75
N SER A 59 -15.67 17.66 -10.82
CA SER A 59 -17.05 17.22 -11.08
C SER A 59 -17.95 18.40 -11.43
N VAL A 60 -17.82 19.52 -10.68
CA VAL A 60 -18.55 20.75 -10.96
C VAL A 60 -18.15 21.33 -12.32
N ASP A 61 -16.85 21.43 -12.61
CA ASP A 61 -16.34 21.89 -13.90
C ASP A 61 -16.91 21.09 -15.09
N GLN A 62 -16.90 19.76 -14.99
CA GLN A 62 -17.46 18.86 -16.01
C GLN A 62 -18.96 19.07 -16.20
N HIS A 63 -19.71 19.18 -15.09
CA HIS A 63 -21.15 19.40 -15.15
C HIS A 63 -21.49 20.75 -15.76
N LEU A 64 -20.84 21.84 -15.31
CA LEU A 64 -21.04 23.18 -15.88
C LEU A 64 -20.72 23.18 -17.37
N THR A 65 -19.60 22.59 -17.78
CA THR A 65 -19.20 22.50 -19.19
C THR A 65 -20.23 21.75 -20.02
N SER A 66 -20.73 20.61 -19.54
CA SER A 66 -21.75 19.82 -20.24
C SER A 66 -23.08 20.57 -20.31
N TYR A 67 -23.60 21.00 -19.16
CA TYR A 67 -24.92 21.61 -19.01
C TYR A 67 -25.03 22.95 -19.75
N LEU A 68 -24.02 23.82 -19.63
CA LEU A 68 -24.01 25.15 -20.24
C LEU A 68 -23.66 25.12 -21.74
N SER A 69 -23.15 24.01 -22.27
CA SER A 69 -22.92 23.88 -23.72
C SER A 69 -24.19 23.63 -24.52
N ILE A 70 -25.23 23.06 -23.91
CA ILE A 70 -26.48 22.65 -24.59
C ILE A 70 -27.19 23.85 -25.25
N PRO A 71 -27.43 24.98 -24.56
CA PRO A 71 -28.14 26.13 -25.14
C PRO A 71 -27.42 26.72 -26.34
N HIS A 72 -26.09 26.87 -26.27
CA HIS A 72 -25.29 27.39 -27.38
C HIS A 72 -25.31 26.48 -28.60
N ARG A 73 -25.18 25.16 -28.41
CA ARG A 73 -25.27 24.19 -29.51
C ARG A 73 -26.65 24.21 -30.17
N LEU A 74 -27.71 24.31 -29.37
CA LEU A 74 -29.07 24.33 -29.88
C LEU A 74 -29.37 25.65 -30.61
N SER A 75 -28.98 26.78 -30.05
CA SER A 75 -29.12 28.09 -30.69
C SER A 75 -28.35 28.18 -31.99
N GLN A 76 -27.11 27.64 -32.04
CA GLN A 76 -26.32 27.53 -33.27
C GLN A 76 -27.01 26.66 -34.32
N MET A 77 -27.46 25.46 -33.96
CA MET A 77 -28.18 24.55 -34.86
C MET A 77 -29.42 25.20 -35.47
N ASN A 78 -30.17 25.96 -34.66
CA ASN A 78 -31.35 26.67 -35.12
C ASN A 78 -31.01 27.86 -36.02
N ALA A 79 -29.95 28.61 -35.72
CA ALA A 79 -29.46 29.67 -36.60
C ALA A 79 -28.99 29.11 -37.95
N ASP A 80 -28.27 27.98 -37.95
CA ASP A 80 -27.82 27.29 -39.17
C ASP A 80 -29.02 26.83 -40.01
N ALA A 81 -30.04 26.23 -39.38
CA ALA A 81 -31.27 25.80 -40.05
C ALA A 81 -32.01 26.96 -40.74
N VAL A 82 -32.00 28.16 -40.14
CA VAL A 82 -32.53 29.37 -40.77
C VAL A 82 -31.66 29.82 -41.94
N GLN A 83 -30.33 29.83 -41.75
CA GLN A 83 -29.38 30.29 -42.75
C GLN A 83 -29.40 29.42 -44.02
N VAL A 84 -29.56 28.10 -43.88
CA VAL A 84 -29.67 27.17 -45.03
C VAL A 84 -31.11 27.06 -45.59
N GLY A 85 -32.06 27.80 -45.04
CA GLY A 85 -33.44 27.84 -45.51
C GLY A 85 -34.32 26.64 -45.12
N LEU A 86 -33.84 25.76 -44.21
CA LEU A 86 -34.64 24.64 -43.67
C LEU A 86 -35.73 25.14 -42.72
N LEU A 87 -35.52 26.27 -42.05
CA LEU A 87 -36.46 26.86 -41.12
C LEU A 87 -36.86 28.28 -41.57
N ASN A 88 -38.09 28.44 -42.06
CA ASN A 88 -38.61 29.75 -42.44
C ASN A 88 -39.12 30.52 -41.21
N VAL A 89 -38.34 31.50 -40.75
CA VAL A 89 -38.64 32.29 -39.54
C VAL A 89 -39.93 33.12 -39.62
N ARG A 90 -40.44 33.38 -40.84
CA ARG A 90 -41.72 34.08 -41.03
C ARG A 90 -42.92 33.17 -40.80
N ASP A 91 -42.75 31.86 -40.92
CA ASP A 91 -43.78 30.87 -40.54
C ASP A 91 -43.68 30.56 -39.05
N ARG A 92 -44.19 31.49 -38.24
CA ARG A 92 -44.16 31.41 -36.78
C ARG A 92 -44.94 30.21 -36.23
N GLN A 93 -45.92 29.68 -36.97
CA GLN A 93 -46.65 28.49 -36.54
C GLN A 93 -45.75 27.24 -36.59
N THR A 94 -45.07 27.04 -37.72
CA THR A 94 -44.12 25.92 -37.89
C THR A 94 -42.92 26.06 -36.96
N VAL A 95 -42.36 27.26 -36.82
CA VAL A 95 -41.21 27.51 -35.93
C VAL A 95 -41.57 27.24 -34.47
N GLY A 96 -42.73 27.71 -33.98
CA GLY A 96 -43.18 27.43 -32.62
C GLY A 96 -43.32 25.93 -32.34
N LYS A 97 -43.87 25.17 -33.30
CA LYS A 97 -43.98 23.70 -33.20
C LYS A 97 -42.62 23.00 -33.26
N TYR A 98 -41.69 23.53 -34.06
CA TYR A 98 -40.31 23.04 -34.15
C TYR A 98 -39.57 23.21 -32.81
N PHE A 99 -39.63 24.39 -32.21
CA PHE A 99 -39.05 24.63 -30.87
C PHE A 99 -39.74 23.82 -29.78
N TRP A 100 -41.06 23.67 -29.85
CA TRP A 100 -41.79 22.79 -28.92
C TRP A 100 -41.25 21.36 -28.95
N ARG A 101 -40.96 20.81 -30.13
CA ARG A 101 -40.38 19.46 -30.27
C ARG A 101 -38.98 19.38 -29.67
N GLN A 102 -38.14 20.38 -29.90
CA GLN A 102 -36.80 20.43 -29.30
C GLN A 102 -36.88 20.50 -27.77
N MET A 103 -37.80 21.31 -27.23
CA MET A 103 -38.05 21.39 -25.80
C MET A 103 -38.46 20.04 -25.20
N GLN A 104 -39.18 19.17 -25.92
CA GLN A 104 -39.48 17.81 -25.40
C GLN A 104 -38.21 16.95 -25.20
N THR A 105 -37.13 17.24 -25.93
CA THR A 105 -35.87 16.48 -25.86
C THR A 105 -34.87 17.12 -24.91
N TYR A 106 -34.79 18.45 -24.91
CA TYR A 106 -33.82 19.21 -24.13
C TYR A 106 -34.45 19.85 -22.90
N ASP A 107 -33.72 19.81 -21.79
CA ASP A 107 -34.21 20.27 -20.51
C ASP A 107 -33.99 21.78 -20.29
N LEU A 108 -34.58 22.58 -21.17
CA LEU A 108 -34.48 24.04 -21.20
C LEU A 108 -35.72 24.71 -20.60
N THR A 109 -35.59 25.99 -20.24
CA THR A 109 -36.70 26.83 -19.76
C THR A 109 -37.41 27.50 -20.92
N TYR A 110 -36.66 27.97 -21.91
CA TYR A 110 -37.20 28.67 -23.06
C TYR A 110 -36.35 28.41 -24.29
N LEU A 111 -36.97 28.37 -25.45
CA LEU A 111 -36.30 28.40 -26.73
C LEU A 111 -37.12 29.24 -27.69
N GLY A 112 -36.54 30.29 -28.25
CA GLY A 112 -37.29 31.17 -29.13
C GLY A 112 -36.44 31.97 -30.10
N ILE A 113 -37.13 32.66 -30.99
CA ILE A 113 -36.54 33.55 -31.98
C ILE A 113 -37.25 34.90 -31.98
N GLY A 114 -36.48 35.98 -31.92
CA GLY A 114 -36.95 37.34 -32.13
C GLY A 114 -36.36 37.94 -33.40
N LEU A 115 -37.18 38.54 -34.25
CA LEU A 115 -36.76 39.17 -35.49
C LEU A 115 -36.47 40.66 -35.30
N THR A 116 -35.71 41.23 -36.24
CA THR A 116 -35.49 42.69 -36.29
C THR A 116 -36.77 43.48 -36.60
N THR A 117 -37.84 42.82 -37.04
CA THR A 117 -39.18 43.41 -37.19
C THR A 117 -39.90 43.63 -35.85
N GLY A 118 -39.40 43.03 -34.75
CA GLY A 118 -40.07 43.01 -33.44
C GLY A 118 -41.09 41.87 -33.28
N GLU A 119 -41.20 40.99 -34.27
CA GLU A 119 -42.02 39.78 -34.20
C GLU A 119 -41.18 38.58 -33.76
N GLY A 120 -41.83 37.59 -33.17
CA GLY A 120 -41.15 36.34 -32.84
C GLY A 120 -42.06 35.26 -32.32
N VAL A 121 -41.44 34.13 -31.99
CA VAL A 121 -42.10 32.95 -31.46
C VAL A 121 -41.12 32.13 -30.63
N GLY A 122 -41.63 31.47 -29.59
CA GLY A 122 -40.85 30.61 -28.73
C GLY A 122 -41.68 29.49 -28.11
N ALA A 123 -40.99 28.51 -27.52
CA ALA A 123 -41.55 27.47 -26.69
C ALA A 123 -40.99 27.61 -25.27
N ALA A 124 -41.87 27.55 -24.27
CA ALA A 124 -41.53 27.83 -22.88
C ALA A 124 -41.96 26.68 -21.95
N ARG A 125 -41.17 26.40 -20.90
CA ARG A 125 -41.46 25.46 -19.82
C ARG A 125 -41.30 26.16 -18.48
N TYR A 126 -42.28 26.97 -18.09
CA TYR A 126 -42.19 27.77 -16.86
C TYR A 126 -42.48 27.00 -15.57
N ASP A 127 -43.31 25.96 -15.64
CA ASP A 127 -43.70 25.12 -14.49
C ASP A 127 -42.77 23.89 -14.31
N GLY A 128 -41.72 23.79 -15.14
CA GLY A 128 -40.82 22.66 -15.19
C GLY A 128 -41.40 21.38 -15.80
N LYS A 129 -42.65 21.38 -16.29
CA LYS A 129 -43.36 20.18 -16.75
C LYS A 129 -43.99 20.33 -18.12
N THR A 130 -44.80 21.37 -18.31
CA THR A 130 -45.58 21.58 -19.52
C THR A 130 -44.90 22.59 -20.44
N VAL A 131 -44.89 22.29 -21.75
CA VAL A 131 -44.33 23.20 -22.76
C VAL A 131 -45.46 23.98 -23.41
N THR A 132 -45.41 25.30 -23.35
CA THR A 132 -46.35 26.21 -24.02
C THR A 132 -45.68 26.86 -25.23
N ILE A 133 -46.48 27.45 -26.13
CA ILE A 133 -45.96 28.23 -27.27
C ILE A 133 -46.34 29.69 -27.09
N GLU A 134 -45.34 30.56 -27.17
CA GLU A 134 -45.50 32.01 -27.15
C GLU A 134 -45.31 32.58 -28.55
N ASP A 135 -46.21 33.46 -28.95
CA ASP A 135 -46.20 34.11 -30.27
C ASP A 135 -46.42 35.61 -30.06
N TRP A 136 -45.50 36.44 -30.56
CA TRP A 136 -45.59 37.89 -30.35
C TRP A 136 -45.38 38.72 -31.62
N GLY A 137 -46.16 39.78 -31.73
CA GLY A 137 -46.05 40.79 -32.81
C GLY A 137 -45.34 42.07 -32.36
N ALA A 138 -45.08 42.97 -33.31
CA ALA A 138 -44.35 44.22 -33.04
C ALA A 138 -45.15 45.34 -32.34
N LYS A 139 -46.48 45.25 -32.28
CA LYS A 139 -47.36 46.33 -31.81
C LYS A 139 -47.87 46.10 -30.39
N LEU A 140 -47.51 46.98 -29.46
CA LEU A 140 -48.04 47.04 -28.09
C LEU A 140 -49.42 47.74 -28.04
N PRO A 141 -50.28 47.47 -27.03
CA PRO A 141 -50.13 46.51 -25.94
C PRO A 141 -50.72 45.10 -26.25
N ASN A 142 -50.53 44.14 -25.36
CA ASN A 142 -50.93 42.73 -25.41
C ASN A 142 -50.44 42.02 -26.67
N ASN A 143 -49.18 42.30 -27.02
CA ASN A 143 -48.57 41.83 -28.25
C ASN A 143 -48.12 40.37 -28.20
N VAL A 144 -48.00 39.77 -27.01
CA VAL A 144 -47.71 38.34 -26.81
C VAL A 144 -48.98 37.56 -26.55
N SER A 145 -49.06 36.37 -27.14
CA SER A 145 -50.07 35.35 -26.83
C SER A 145 -49.38 34.05 -26.42
N ASN A 146 -49.66 33.57 -25.21
CA ASN A 146 -49.16 32.29 -24.70
C ASN A 146 -50.24 31.22 -24.83
N TYR A 147 -49.94 30.13 -25.54
CA TYR A 147 -50.86 29.04 -25.85
C TYR A 147 -50.46 27.75 -25.14
N ALA A 148 -51.43 27.09 -24.51
CA ALA A 148 -51.30 25.68 -24.16
C ALA A 148 -51.17 24.81 -25.43
N THR A 149 -50.54 23.65 -25.31
CA THR A 149 -50.34 22.72 -26.42
C THR A 149 -50.93 21.34 -26.15
N ASP A 150 -51.34 20.64 -27.20
CA ASP A 150 -51.64 19.21 -27.14
C ASP A 150 -50.36 18.34 -27.14
N THR A 151 -50.53 17.01 -27.17
CA THR A 151 -49.43 16.03 -27.22
C THR A 151 -48.63 16.05 -28.52
N GLN A 152 -49.07 16.79 -29.53
CA GLN A 152 -48.39 16.94 -30.81
C GLN A 152 -47.77 18.33 -30.99
N GLY A 153 -47.89 19.22 -30.00
CA GLY A 153 -47.40 20.59 -30.04
C GLY A 153 -48.30 21.56 -30.82
N ASN A 154 -49.56 21.22 -31.08
CA ASN A 154 -50.51 22.16 -31.67
C ASN A 154 -51.09 23.09 -30.58
N ARG A 155 -51.26 24.37 -30.92
CA ARG A 155 -51.84 25.39 -30.02
C ARG A 155 -53.32 25.06 -29.77
N THR A 156 -53.74 25.02 -28.50
CA THR A 156 -55.12 24.68 -28.12
C THR A 156 -55.85 25.86 -27.50
N ARG A 157 -55.53 26.18 -26.24
CA ARG A 157 -56.16 27.25 -25.46
C ARG A 157 -55.19 28.41 -25.24
N LEU A 158 -55.67 29.63 -25.43
CA LEU A 158 -54.94 30.84 -25.01
C LEU A 158 -54.91 30.90 -23.47
N ASN A 159 -53.72 30.91 -22.88
CA ASN A 159 -53.52 30.99 -21.45
C ASN A 159 -53.56 32.44 -20.95
N ASN A 160 -52.76 33.32 -21.58
CA ASN A 160 -52.70 34.74 -21.23
C ASN A 160 -52.13 35.58 -22.39
N LYS A 161 -52.24 36.92 -22.24
CA LYS A 161 -51.56 37.92 -23.06
C LYS A 161 -50.83 38.92 -22.18
N PHE A 162 -49.71 39.43 -22.67
CA PHE A 162 -48.89 40.42 -21.97
C PHE A 162 -48.08 41.26 -22.96
N ASP A 163 -47.46 42.32 -22.43
CA ASP A 163 -46.58 43.22 -23.17
C ASP A 163 -45.14 42.69 -23.15
N TYR A 164 -44.49 42.69 -24.31
CA TYR A 164 -43.11 42.27 -24.46
C TYR A 164 -42.40 43.00 -25.58
N ASN A 165 -41.15 43.36 -25.37
CA ASN A 165 -40.33 44.01 -26.39
C ASN A 165 -38.90 43.46 -26.35
N ASN A 166 -38.58 42.58 -27.29
CA ASN A 166 -37.26 41.94 -27.36
C ASN A 166 -36.11 42.95 -27.43
N PHE A 167 -36.30 44.15 -27.98
CA PHE A 167 -35.24 45.18 -28.05
C PHE A 167 -34.85 45.76 -26.69
N LYS A 168 -35.57 45.43 -25.61
CA LYS A 168 -35.22 45.81 -24.23
C LYS A 168 -34.61 44.66 -23.42
N GLU A 169 -34.63 43.45 -23.96
CA GLU A 169 -34.22 42.25 -23.23
C GLU A 169 -32.73 41.96 -23.40
N SER A 170 -32.07 41.50 -22.32
CA SER A 170 -30.62 41.24 -22.33
C SER A 170 -30.23 40.10 -23.27
N TRP A 171 -31.05 39.06 -23.40
CA TRP A 171 -30.82 37.95 -24.32
C TRP A 171 -30.78 38.40 -25.80
N TYR A 172 -31.44 39.50 -26.13
CA TYR A 172 -31.43 40.06 -27.48
C TYR A 172 -30.35 41.13 -27.64
N THR A 173 -30.32 42.09 -26.72
CA THR A 173 -29.48 43.29 -26.83
C THR A 173 -27.98 43.00 -26.65
N GLU A 174 -27.61 42.10 -25.74
CA GLU A 174 -26.19 41.82 -25.46
C GLU A 174 -25.50 41.07 -26.60
N PRO A 175 -26.06 39.99 -27.16
CA PRO A 175 -25.45 39.31 -28.30
C PRO A 175 -25.49 40.14 -29.58
N VAL A 176 -26.52 40.99 -29.78
CA VAL A 176 -26.53 41.98 -30.87
C VAL A 176 -25.36 42.94 -30.75
N LYS A 177 -25.14 43.50 -29.55
CA LYS A 177 -24.02 44.41 -29.29
C LYS A 177 -22.66 43.71 -29.46
N ALA A 178 -22.55 42.44 -29.05
CA ALA A 178 -21.33 41.66 -29.18
C ALA A 178 -21.06 41.19 -30.62
N GLY A 179 -22.09 41.12 -31.47
CA GLY A 179 -22.02 40.64 -32.85
C GLY A 179 -21.73 39.14 -32.98
N LYS A 180 -21.69 38.41 -31.87
CA LYS A 180 -21.28 37.00 -31.78
C LYS A 180 -22.09 36.25 -30.70
N PRO A 181 -22.09 34.91 -30.72
CA PRO A 181 -22.78 34.10 -29.70
C PRO A 181 -22.26 34.47 -28.31
N THR A 182 -23.18 34.83 -27.40
CA THR A 182 -22.83 35.35 -26.07
C THR A 182 -23.93 35.00 -25.08
N TRP A 183 -23.57 34.82 -23.81
CA TRP A 183 -24.54 34.72 -22.72
C TRP A 183 -25.14 36.08 -22.39
N SER A 184 -26.44 36.10 -22.07
CA SER A 184 -27.02 37.25 -21.40
C SER A 184 -26.49 37.37 -19.97
N ARG A 185 -26.55 38.57 -19.39
CA ARG A 185 -26.53 38.72 -17.93
C ARG A 185 -27.59 37.82 -17.31
N ILE A 186 -27.32 37.29 -16.11
CA ILE A 186 -28.32 36.51 -15.36
C ILE A 186 -29.46 37.45 -14.96
N TYR A 187 -30.67 37.11 -15.39
CA TYR A 187 -31.88 37.83 -15.04
C TYR A 187 -32.83 36.95 -14.25
N THR A 188 -33.79 37.59 -13.63
CA THR A 188 -34.73 36.97 -12.71
C THR A 188 -36.10 36.89 -13.37
N TRP A 189 -36.75 35.75 -13.22
CA TRP A 189 -38.11 35.56 -13.66
C TRP A 189 -39.02 35.35 -12.45
N ASN A 190 -40.09 36.14 -12.36
CA ASN A 190 -41.16 35.88 -11.41
C ASN A 190 -42.42 35.49 -12.16
N SER A 191 -42.83 34.23 -12.00
CA SER A 191 -44.00 33.67 -12.66
C SER A 191 -44.98 33.13 -11.61
N PRO A 192 -46.29 33.06 -11.90
CA PRO A 192 -47.25 32.35 -11.07
C PRO A 192 -46.86 30.89 -10.78
N PHE A 193 -46.00 30.31 -11.62
CA PHE A 193 -45.51 28.93 -11.51
C PHE A 193 -44.20 28.79 -10.71
N GLY A 194 -43.61 29.90 -10.27
CA GLY A 194 -42.37 29.92 -9.49
C GLY A 194 -41.44 31.08 -9.83
N SER A 195 -40.59 31.42 -8.86
CA SER A 195 -39.51 32.39 -9.00
C SER A 195 -38.21 31.67 -9.32
N PHE A 196 -37.45 32.14 -10.30
CA PHE A 196 -36.14 31.56 -10.63
C PHE A 196 -35.18 32.57 -11.25
N ILE A 197 -33.91 32.18 -11.33
CA ILE A 197 -32.86 32.89 -12.06
C ILE A 197 -32.49 32.09 -13.30
N THR A 198 -32.27 32.81 -14.40
CA THR A 198 -31.99 32.23 -15.71
C THR A 198 -30.89 33.00 -16.43
N ALA A 199 -30.24 32.33 -17.37
CA ALA A 199 -29.33 32.92 -18.33
C ALA A 199 -29.67 32.38 -19.72
N SER A 200 -29.45 33.21 -20.73
CA SER A 200 -29.78 32.90 -22.11
C SER A 200 -28.55 32.82 -22.99
N ALA A 201 -28.45 31.76 -23.78
CA ALA A 201 -27.49 31.67 -24.86
C ALA A 201 -28.09 32.28 -26.13
N GLY A 202 -27.71 33.53 -26.43
CA GLY A 202 -28.18 34.23 -27.61
C GLY A 202 -27.24 34.05 -28.80
N GLN A 203 -27.84 33.70 -29.95
CA GLN A 203 -27.18 33.45 -31.22
C GLN A 203 -27.74 34.40 -32.30
N PRO A 204 -26.94 35.39 -32.76
CA PRO A 204 -27.36 36.26 -33.86
C PRO A 204 -27.57 35.45 -35.14
N ILE A 205 -28.65 35.73 -35.87
CA ILE A 205 -28.90 35.17 -37.20
C ILE A 205 -28.67 36.25 -38.24
N TYR A 206 -27.84 35.94 -39.22
CA TYR A 206 -27.59 36.82 -40.36
C TYR A 206 -28.15 36.23 -41.65
N ASP A 207 -28.64 37.09 -42.53
CA ASP A 207 -29.02 36.69 -43.87
C ASP A 207 -27.79 36.47 -44.79
N VAL A 208 -28.03 36.06 -46.03
CA VAL A 208 -26.97 35.83 -47.03
C VAL A 208 -26.15 37.09 -47.36
N LYS A 209 -26.68 38.30 -47.06
CA LYS A 209 -25.99 39.59 -47.23
C LYS A 209 -25.29 40.05 -45.94
N ARG A 210 -25.22 39.19 -44.92
CA ARG A 210 -24.69 39.48 -43.57
C ARG A 210 -25.46 40.57 -42.82
N GLN A 211 -26.73 40.82 -43.16
CA GLN A 211 -27.60 41.69 -42.38
C GLN A 211 -28.27 40.90 -41.26
N LEU A 212 -28.40 41.50 -40.07
CA LEU A 212 -29.04 40.86 -38.92
C LEU A 212 -30.54 40.62 -39.22
N LEU A 213 -30.94 39.36 -39.25
CA LEU A 213 -32.31 38.93 -39.44
C LEU A 213 -33.07 38.83 -38.10
N GLY A 214 -32.37 38.37 -37.07
CA GLY A 214 -32.94 38.15 -35.74
C GLY A 214 -31.96 37.49 -34.78
N MET A 215 -32.50 36.98 -33.68
CA MET A 215 -31.76 36.33 -32.59
C MET A 215 -32.49 35.06 -32.19
N VAL A 216 -31.77 33.93 -32.13
CA VAL A 216 -32.26 32.74 -31.43
C VAL A 216 -31.73 32.77 -30.01
N SER A 217 -32.57 32.40 -29.05
CA SER A 217 -32.20 32.30 -27.64
C SER A 217 -32.66 30.98 -27.05
N ALA A 218 -31.80 30.41 -26.22
CA ALA A 218 -32.11 29.25 -25.40
C ALA A 218 -31.81 29.58 -23.93
N ASP A 219 -32.82 29.45 -23.07
CA ASP A 219 -32.73 29.81 -21.65
C ASP A 219 -32.58 28.57 -20.78
N ILE A 220 -31.76 28.69 -19.74
CA ILE A 220 -31.54 27.63 -18.75
C ILE A 220 -31.90 28.03 -17.34
N HIS A 221 -32.46 27.07 -16.61
CA HIS A 221 -32.82 27.22 -15.23
C HIS A 221 -31.59 27.03 -14.32
N LEU A 222 -31.03 28.12 -13.79
CA LEU A 222 -29.79 28.02 -13.01
C LEU A 222 -29.95 27.28 -11.67
N LEU A 223 -31.18 27.16 -11.13
CA LEU A 223 -31.40 26.33 -9.93
C LEU A 223 -31.10 24.83 -10.15
N LYS A 224 -31.10 24.33 -11.38
CA LYS A 224 -30.70 22.94 -11.66
C LYS A 224 -29.23 22.70 -11.34
N ILE A 225 -28.42 23.74 -11.38
CA ILE A 225 -27.04 23.69 -10.90
C ILE A 225 -27.04 23.49 -9.38
N SER A 226 -27.88 24.19 -8.62
CA SER A 226 -28.03 23.95 -7.18
C SER A 226 -28.50 22.53 -6.87
N GLU A 227 -29.49 22.00 -7.62
CA GLU A 227 -29.96 20.62 -7.48
C GLU A 227 -28.82 19.60 -7.73
N PHE A 228 -28.00 19.85 -8.75
CA PHE A 228 -26.80 19.04 -9.00
C PHE A 228 -25.80 19.14 -7.83
N LEU A 229 -25.52 20.36 -7.33
CA LEU A 229 -24.60 20.57 -6.21
C LEU A 229 -25.10 19.92 -4.91
N GLN A 230 -26.41 19.89 -4.67
CA GLN A 230 -27.02 19.23 -3.50
C GLN A 230 -26.87 17.70 -3.55
N ASN A 231 -26.85 17.11 -4.75
CA ASN A 231 -26.72 15.67 -4.97
C ASN A 231 -25.25 15.20 -5.06
N LEU A 232 -24.29 16.13 -5.02
CA LEU A 232 -22.86 15.87 -5.19
C LEU A 232 -22.30 15.25 -3.88
N ASP A 233 -22.15 13.92 -3.84
CA ASP A 233 -21.60 13.11 -2.72
C ASP A 233 -21.87 13.75 -1.34
N ALA A 234 -23.17 13.83 -1.02
CA ALA A 234 -23.83 14.78 -0.10
C ALA A 234 -23.49 14.67 1.41
N THR A 235 -22.32 14.18 1.80
CA THR A 235 -21.90 14.18 3.22
C THR A 235 -20.42 14.46 3.49
N LYS A 236 -19.53 14.45 2.48
CA LYS A 236 -18.09 14.57 2.75
C LYS A 236 -17.46 15.88 2.28
N ALA A 237 -17.98 16.53 1.24
CA ALA A 237 -17.36 17.71 0.62
C ALA A 237 -17.66 19.04 1.35
N GLY A 238 -18.44 19.02 2.42
CA GLY A 238 -18.90 20.24 3.09
C GLY A 238 -19.86 21.06 2.21
N GLN A 239 -19.56 22.34 1.99
CA GLN A 239 -20.38 23.28 1.20
C GLN A 239 -19.71 23.63 -0.13
N VAL A 240 -20.48 23.58 -1.21
CA VAL A 240 -20.08 23.98 -2.56
C VAL A 240 -20.99 25.08 -3.04
N PHE A 241 -20.42 26.16 -3.56
CA PHE A 241 -21.20 27.25 -4.12
C PHE A 241 -20.49 27.94 -5.28
N ILE A 242 -21.29 28.56 -6.13
CA ILE A 242 -20.84 29.21 -7.36
C ILE A 242 -21.30 30.65 -7.33
N LEU A 243 -20.38 31.58 -7.62
CA LEU A 243 -20.64 33.01 -7.64
C LEU A 243 -19.99 33.70 -8.85
N GLU A 244 -20.56 34.81 -9.28
CA GLU A 244 -19.97 35.69 -10.28
C GLU A 244 -18.83 36.52 -9.66
N ARG A 245 -17.97 37.10 -10.50
CA ARG A 245 -16.92 38.05 -10.08
C ARG A 245 -17.44 39.27 -9.31
N SER A 246 -18.72 39.59 -9.44
CA SER A 246 -19.40 40.64 -8.68
C SER A 246 -19.72 40.24 -7.22
N GLY A 247 -19.63 38.95 -6.87
CA GLY A 247 -20.03 38.39 -5.59
C GLY A 247 -21.47 37.85 -5.56
N LEU A 248 -22.25 38.01 -6.64
CA LEU A 248 -23.61 37.48 -6.71
C LEU A 248 -23.61 35.95 -6.80
N LEU A 249 -24.45 35.32 -5.97
CA LEU A 249 -24.59 33.87 -5.94
C LEU A 249 -25.34 33.38 -7.19
N ILE A 250 -24.90 32.24 -7.70
CA ILE A 250 -25.49 31.55 -8.86
C ILE A 250 -26.14 30.26 -8.40
N ALA A 251 -25.39 29.43 -7.66
CA ALA A 251 -25.85 28.14 -7.18
C ALA A 251 -25.13 27.76 -5.90
N ASN A 252 -25.73 26.87 -5.09
CA ASN A 252 -25.10 26.31 -3.91
C ASN A 252 -25.65 24.92 -3.57
N SER A 253 -24.86 24.15 -2.82
CA SER A 253 -25.23 22.81 -2.31
C SER A 253 -26.11 22.87 -1.05
N GLY A 254 -26.32 24.05 -0.47
CA GLY A 254 -27.17 24.24 0.69
C GLY A 254 -28.66 24.21 0.33
N LYS A 255 -29.51 24.25 1.35
CA LYS A 255 -30.98 24.34 1.18
C LYS A 255 -31.45 25.75 0.82
N ALA A 256 -30.59 26.75 1.04
CA ALA A 256 -30.89 28.14 0.77
C ALA A 256 -30.87 28.44 -0.73
N GLN A 257 -31.87 29.19 -1.20
CA GLN A 257 -31.90 29.65 -2.59
C GLN A 257 -30.90 30.79 -2.81
N PRO A 258 -30.32 30.93 -4.03
CA PRO A 258 -29.39 32.01 -4.36
C PRO A 258 -30.05 33.38 -4.57
N PHE A 259 -31.34 33.48 -4.26
CA PHE A 259 -32.15 34.70 -4.34
C PHE A 259 -33.17 34.74 -3.20
N LYS A 260 -33.74 35.92 -2.95
CA LYS A 260 -34.89 36.14 -2.08
C LYS A 260 -36.04 36.75 -2.87
N VAL A 261 -37.28 36.49 -2.46
CA VAL A 261 -38.46 37.15 -3.05
C VAL A 261 -38.90 38.27 -2.12
N VAL A 262 -38.82 39.52 -2.58
CA VAL A 262 -39.19 40.72 -1.82
C VAL A 262 -40.25 41.47 -2.61
N LYS A 263 -41.43 41.72 -2.01
CA LYS A 263 -42.56 42.38 -2.69
C LYS A 263 -42.94 41.77 -4.05
N ASN A 264 -42.90 40.44 -4.14
CA ASN A 264 -43.16 39.69 -5.38
C ASN A 264 -42.13 40.00 -6.50
N GLU A 265 -40.92 40.40 -6.14
CA GLU A 265 -39.78 40.51 -7.06
C GLU A 265 -38.64 39.62 -6.57
N VAL A 266 -37.99 38.95 -7.50
CA VAL A 266 -36.86 38.07 -7.23
C VAL A 266 -35.59 38.92 -7.19
N GLN A 267 -34.90 38.91 -6.07
CA GLN A 267 -33.66 39.63 -5.86
C GLN A 267 -32.53 38.65 -5.61
N ARG A 268 -31.52 38.67 -6.49
CA ARG A 268 -30.31 37.85 -6.35
C ARG A 268 -29.55 38.24 -5.09
N LEU A 269 -28.96 37.26 -4.42
CA LEU A 269 -28.20 37.47 -3.18
C LEU A 269 -26.71 37.58 -3.47
N ASN A 270 -26.02 38.46 -2.73
CA ASN A 270 -24.57 38.39 -2.64
C ASN A 270 -24.19 37.20 -1.76
N ALA A 271 -23.10 36.49 -2.07
CA ALA A 271 -22.61 35.39 -1.26
C ALA A 271 -22.32 35.83 0.20
N THR A 272 -21.93 37.08 0.42
CA THR A 272 -21.70 37.67 1.76
C THR A 272 -22.98 37.87 2.58
N ASP A 273 -24.14 37.85 1.91
CA ASP A 273 -25.47 38.03 2.51
C ASP A 273 -26.27 36.72 2.49
N SER A 274 -25.59 35.60 2.22
CA SER A 274 -26.21 34.28 2.20
C SER A 274 -26.81 33.93 3.56
N PRO A 275 -28.03 33.34 3.62
CA PRO A 275 -28.57 32.82 4.87
C PRO A 275 -27.88 31.53 5.33
N ASP A 276 -27.06 30.90 4.48
CA ASP A 276 -26.19 29.80 4.89
C ASP A 276 -24.93 30.39 5.57
N PRO A 277 -24.68 30.04 6.84
CA PRO A 277 -23.61 30.65 7.63
C PRO A 277 -22.21 30.30 7.09
N THR A 278 -22.04 29.13 6.49
CA THR A 278 -20.74 28.72 5.93
C THR A 278 -20.46 29.51 4.67
N ILE A 279 -21.44 29.60 3.75
CA ILE A 279 -21.29 30.39 2.51
C ILE A 279 -21.02 31.85 2.85
N GLN A 280 -21.80 32.43 3.76
CA GLN A 280 -21.63 33.81 4.20
C GLN A 280 -20.23 34.08 4.74
N ALA A 281 -19.79 33.26 5.70
CA ALA A 281 -18.51 33.50 6.37
C ALA A 281 -17.31 33.28 5.42
N VAL A 282 -17.36 32.25 4.57
CA VAL A 282 -16.32 32.02 3.55
C VAL A 282 -16.29 33.19 2.55
N ALA A 283 -17.45 33.65 2.07
CA ALA A 283 -17.52 34.76 1.12
C ALA A 283 -16.99 36.08 1.72
N GLN A 284 -17.34 36.39 2.97
CA GLN A 284 -16.83 37.57 3.68
C GLN A 284 -15.30 37.51 3.86
N GLN A 285 -14.76 36.36 4.25
CA GLN A 285 -13.32 36.16 4.40
C GLN A 285 -12.57 36.28 3.07
N LEU A 286 -13.10 35.69 1.99
CA LEU A 286 -12.54 35.85 0.65
C LEU A 286 -12.55 37.30 0.21
N GLN A 287 -13.67 38.02 0.40
CA GLN A 287 -13.80 39.42 0.03
C GLN A 287 -12.83 40.31 0.82
N GLN A 288 -12.67 40.08 2.13
CA GLN A 288 -11.75 40.83 2.97
C GLN A 288 -10.29 40.57 2.60
N ARG A 289 -9.92 39.30 2.38
CA ARG A 289 -8.53 38.90 2.12
C ARG A 289 -8.01 39.30 0.75
N PHE A 290 -8.87 39.29 -0.27
CA PHE A 290 -8.50 39.56 -1.66
C PHE A 290 -9.06 40.88 -2.21
N HIS A 291 -9.66 41.71 -1.35
CA HIS A 291 -10.30 42.99 -1.70
C HIS A 291 -11.37 42.85 -2.80
N GLY A 292 -12.12 41.75 -2.78
CA GLY A 292 -13.17 41.42 -3.75
C GLY A 292 -12.97 40.08 -4.43
N PHE A 293 -13.85 39.77 -5.40
CA PHE A 293 -13.85 38.48 -6.12
C PHE A 293 -13.25 38.57 -7.54
N GLY A 294 -12.91 39.78 -8.00
CA GLY A 294 -12.45 40.03 -9.37
C GLY A 294 -11.09 39.41 -9.70
N THR A 295 -10.16 39.39 -8.75
CA THR A 295 -8.76 38.95 -8.95
C THR A 295 -8.51 37.50 -8.56
N LEU A 296 -9.51 36.81 -8.01
CA LEU A 296 -9.37 35.43 -7.51
C LEU A 296 -9.03 34.46 -8.64
N ALA A 297 -7.90 33.79 -8.53
CA ALA A 297 -7.52 32.72 -9.44
C ALA A 297 -7.83 31.37 -8.78
N ASN A 298 -6.90 30.42 -8.84
CA ASN A 298 -7.01 29.14 -8.18
C ASN A 298 -6.36 29.23 -6.80
N GLU A 299 -7.16 29.49 -5.78
CA GLU A 299 -6.69 29.72 -4.42
C GLU A 299 -7.01 28.54 -3.52
N LYS A 300 -6.10 28.23 -2.60
CA LYS A 300 -6.32 27.30 -1.50
C LYS A 300 -6.02 28.00 -0.18
N LEU A 301 -6.94 27.88 0.76
CA LEU A 301 -6.86 28.56 2.04
C LEU A 301 -7.51 27.73 3.13
N GLN A 302 -7.02 27.94 4.35
CA GLN A 302 -7.67 27.44 5.56
C GLN A 302 -8.30 28.65 6.27
N ILE A 303 -9.57 28.53 6.62
CA ILE A 303 -10.33 29.56 7.35
C ILE A 303 -10.86 28.94 8.63
N ASP A 304 -10.76 29.65 9.74
CA ASP A 304 -11.44 29.29 10.98
C ASP A 304 -12.83 29.94 11.02
N LEU A 305 -13.86 29.10 11.12
CA LEU A 305 -15.27 29.47 11.18
C LEU A 305 -15.83 29.00 12.51
N GLN A 306 -16.08 29.96 13.43
CA GLN A 306 -16.69 29.67 14.74
C GLN A 306 -15.91 28.62 15.58
N GLY A 307 -14.59 28.52 15.41
CA GLY A 307 -13.75 27.55 16.11
C GLY A 307 -13.59 26.22 15.37
N GLU A 308 -14.18 26.08 14.18
CA GLU A 308 -13.99 24.96 13.27
C GLU A 308 -13.16 25.39 12.07
N ARG A 309 -12.06 24.69 11.79
CA ARG A 309 -11.25 24.96 10.60
C ARG A 309 -11.89 24.34 9.36
N HIS A 310 -11.96 25.14 8.31
CA HIS A 310 -12.40 24.75 6.99
C HIS A 310 -11.27 24.87 5.98
N HIS A 311 -11.12 23.84 5.17
CA HIS A 311 -10.32 23.88 3.96
C HIS A 311 -11.17 24.43 2.81
N VAL A 312 -10.73 25.53 2.22
CA VAL A 312 -11.44 26.20 1.14
C VAL A 312 -10.59 26.22 -0.11
N ARG A 313 -11.21 25.83 -1.22
CA ARG A 313 -10.65 25.93 -2.55
C ARG A 313 -11.55 26.81 -3.41
N VAL A 314 -10.94 27.77 -4.09
CA VAL A 314 -11.60 28.63 -5.08
C VAL A 314 -10.99 28.32 -6.44
N ALA A 315 -11.82 27.97 -7.42
CA ALA A 315 -11.39 27.69 -8.78
C ALA A 315 -12.22 28.51 -9.79
N PRO A 316 -11.58 29.21 -10.74
CA PRO A 316 -12.30 29.92 -11.78
C PRO A 316 -12.80 28.94 -12.83
N TRP A 317 -14.04 29.12 -13.25
CA TRP A 317 -14.66 28.41 -14.37
C TRP A 317 -15.02 29.43 -15.45
N ARG A 318 -14.54 29.19 -16.67
CA ARG A 318 -14.73 30.11 -17.80
C ARG A 318 -15.15 29.33 -19.04
N ASP A 319 -16.04 29.92 -19.82
CA ASP A 319 -16.40 29.39 -21.13
C ASP A 319 -15.95 30.32 -22.27
N GLN A 320 -16.07 29.82 -23.50
CA GLN A 320 -15.73 30.59 -24.71
C GLN A 320 -16.75 31.71 -25.04
N TYR A 321 -17.88 31.75 -24.33
CA TYR A 321 -19.01 32.66 -24.59
C TYR A 321 -19.10 33.81 -23.58
N GLY A 322 -18.14 33.91 -22.65
CA GLY A 322 -17.94 35.06 -21.78
C GLY A 322 -18.33 34.87 -20.32
N LEU A 323 -18.73 33.66 -19.89
CA LEU A 323 -18.95 33.39 -18.47
C LEU A 323 -17.60 33.32 -17.74
N ASP A 324 -17.54 33.96 -16.56
CA ASP A 324 -16.42 33.87 -15.62
C ASP A 324 -16.99 33.75 -14.20
N TRP A 325 -17.07 32.50 -13.74
CA TRP A 325 -17.62 32.14 -12.44
C TRP A 325 -16.53 31.61 -11.52
N LEU A 326 -16.77 31.70 -10.22
CA LEU A 326 -15.92 31.12 -9.19
C LEU A 326 -16.65 29.95 -8.55
N VAL A 327 -16.05 28.77 -8.63
CA VAL A 327 -16.47 27.57 -7.91
C VAL A 327 -15.72 27.53 -6.58
N VAL A 328 -16.46 27.60 -5.48
CA VAL A 328 -15.92 27.55 -4.12
C VAL A 328 -16.34 26.24 -3.47
N VAL A 329 -15.36 25.49 -2.98
CA VAL A 329 -15.56 24.25 -2.21
C VAL A 329 -14.99 24.47 -0.81
N SER A 330 -15.79 24.25 0.22
CA SER A 330 -15.42 24.40 1.63
C SER A 330 -15.68 23.11 2.38
N VAL A 331 -14.63 22.46 2.89
CA VAL A 331 -14.70 21.21 3.64
C VAL A 331 -14.30 21.47 5.10
N PRO A 332 -15.15 21.17 6.10
CA PRO A 332 -14.76 21.25 7.50
C PRO A 332 -13.74 20.16 7.86
N GLU A 333 -12.72 20.47 8.67
CA GLU A 333 -11.77 19.47 9.21
C GLU A 333 -12.52 18.36 9.97
N SER A 334 -13.61 18.72 10.68
CA SER A 334 -14.40 17.76 11.49
C SER A 334 -14.95 16.58 10.68
N ALA A 335 -15.20 16.78 9.37
CA ALA A 335 -15.66 15.74 8.46
C ALA A 335 -14.70 14.54 8.40
N PHE A 336 -13.42 14.76 8.71
CA PHE A 336 -12.38 13.72 8.72
C PHE A 336 -11.86 13.40 10.13
N MET A 337 -12.04 14.32 11.09
CA MET A 337 -11.50 14.17 12.44
C MET A 337 -12.15 13.04 13.24
N SER A 338 -13.37 12.61 12.93
CA SER A 338 -14.04 11.53 13.67
C SER A 338 -13.24 10.21 13.64
N GLN A 339 -12.76 9.81 12.46
CA GLN A 339 -11.96 8.60 12.28
C GLN A 339 -10.55 8.76 12.89
N ILE A 340 -9.97 9.95 12.77
CA ILE A 340 -8.62 10.25 13.24
C ILE A 340 -8.58 10.33 14.77
N ASN A 341 -9.59 10.97 15.39
CA ASN A 341 -9.72 11.05 16.84
C ASN A 341 -9.98 9.67 17.45
N ALA A 342 -10.74 8.80 16.79
CA ALA A 342 -10.91 7.42 17.24
C ALA A 342 -9.57 6.68 17.29
N ASN A 343 -8.79 6.74 16.22
CA ASN A 343 -7.46 6.11 16.15
C ASN A 343 -6.47 6.74 17.15
N THR A 344 -6.50 8.06 17.30
CA THR A 344 -5.65 8.79 18.25
C THR A 344 -6.00 8.41 19.69
N ARG A 345 -7.28 8.33 20.04
CA ARG A 345 -7.74 7.90 21.37
C ARG A 345 -7.29 6.47 21.67
N THR A 346 -7.45 5.55 20.72
CA THR A 346 -6.96 4.16 20.89
C THR A 346 -5.45 4.12 21.06
N THR A 347 -4.70 4.89 20.26
CA THR A 347 -3.23 4.99 20.38
C THR A 347 -2.82 5.52 21.75
N LEU A 348 -3.49 6.56 22.25
CA LEU A 348 -3.23 7.13 23.57
C LEU A 348 -3.57 6.14 24.70
N LEU A 349 -4.68 5.40 24.59
CA LEU A 349 -5.05 4.38 25.57
C LEU A 349 -4.03 3.24 25.61
N LEU A 350 -3.60 2.75 24.44
CA LEU A 350 -2.55 1.72 24.34
C LEU A 350 -1.22 2.23 24.93
N CYS A 351 -0.86 3.49 24.65
CA CYS A 351 0.33 4.12 25.22
C CYS A 351 0.26 4.25 26.74
N LEU A 352 -0.89 4.68 27.29
CA LEU A 352 -1.10 4.77 28.74
C LEU A 352 -1.08 3.39 29.40
N ALA A 353 -1.69 2.38 28.78
CA ALA A 353 -1.64 1.01 29.25
C ALA A 353 -0.21 0.46 29.26
N ALA A 354 0.57 0.72 28.20
CA ALA A 354 1.98 0.33 28.12
C ALA A 354 2.82 1.03 29.20
N LEU A 355 2.63 2.34 29.41
CA LEU A 355 3.33 3.10 30.44
C LEU A 355 2.99 2.60 31.85
N ALA A 356 1.70 2.32 32.12
CA ALA A 356 1.26 1.77 33.39
C ALA A 356 1.84 0.37 33.63
N GLY A 357 1.79 -0.52 32.62
CA GLY A 357 2.36 -1.85 32.68
C GLY A 357 3.88 -1.83 32.94
N ALA A 358 4.60 -0.96 32.23
CA ALA A 358 6.04 -0.79 32.43
C ALA A 358 6.38 -0.20 33.81
N THR A 359 5.59 0.74 34.32
CA THR A 359 5.79 1.33 35.64
C THR A 359 5.54 0.30 36.75
N LEU A 360 4.48 -0.52 36.62
CA LEU A 360 4.18 -1.61 37.55
C LEU A 360 5.28 -2.67 37.53
N LEU A 361 5.74 -3.08 36.34
CA LEU A 361 6.82 -4.04 36.19
C LEU A 361 8.14 -3.48 36.74
N GLY A 362 8.46 -2.22 36.47
CA GLY A 362 9.63 -1.52 37.00
C GLY A 362 9.58 -1.38 38.53
N PHE A 363 8.42 -1.08 39.10
CA PHE A 363 8.22 -1.05 40.55
C PHE A 363 8.41 -2.43 41.18
N TYR A 364 7.82 -3.48 40.57
CA TYR A 364 7.92 -4.85 41.06
C TYR A 364 9.38 -5.35 41.03
N THR A 365 10.05 -5.21 39.90
CA THR A 365 11.46 -5.62 39.72
C THR A 365 12.41 -4.82 40.62
N SER A 366 12.23 -3.50 40.71
CA SER A 366 13.03 -2.65 41.61
C SER A 366 12.86 -3.06 43.07
N ARG A 367 11.63 -3.40 43.50
CA ARG A 367 11.36 -3.85 44.88
C ARG A 367 11.93 -5.23 45.14
N TRP A 368 11.90 -6.11 44.15
CA TRP A 368 12.48 -7.46 44.19
C TRP A 368 14.01 -7.44 44.34
N ILE A 369 14.69 -6.47 43.71
CA ILE A 369 16.15 -6.31 43.80
C ILE A 369 16.59 -5.51 45.04
N THR A 370 15.89 -4.40 45.35
CA THR A 370 16.36 -3.47 46.38
C THR A 370 16.15 -4.00 47.81
N ARG A 371 15.08 -4.78 48.05
CA ARG A 371 14.78 -5.33 49.40
C ARG A 371 15.89 -6.26 49.92
N PRO A 372 16.36 -7.28 49.15
CA PRO A 372 17.48 -8.13 49.58
C PRO A 372 18.77 -7.33 49.81
N ILE A 373 19.08 -6.36 48.95
CA ILE A 373 20.30 -5.53 49.07
C ILE A 373 20.27 -4.68 50.35
N LEU A 374 19.15 -4.04 50.67
CA LEU A 374 19.03 -3.25 51.90
C LEU A 374 19.10 -4.12 53.16
N ARG A 375 18.55 -5.35 53.13
CA ARG A 375 18.67 -6.32 54.23
C ARG A 375 20.12 -6.76 54.44
N LEU A 376 20.82 -7.09 53.35
CA LEU A 376 22.24 -7.45 53.39
C LEU A 376 23.07 -6.29 53.95
N SER A 377 22.86 -5.07 53.47
CA SER A 377 23.57 -3.87 53.97
C SER A 377 23.32 -3.61 55.46
N ALA A 378 22.11 -3.87 55.96
CA ALA A 378 21.79 -3.73 57.39
C ALA A 378 22.53 -4.78 58.24
N ALA A 379 22.55 -6.04 57.80
CA ALA A 379 23.27 -7.12 58.47
C ALA A 379 24.80 -6.88 58.48
N THR A 380 25.37 -6.36 57.38
CA THR A 380 26.78 -5.97 57.33
C THR A 380 27.13 -4.87 58.32
N ARG A 381 26.25 -3.89 58.53
CA ARG A 381 26.46 -2.86 59.58
C ARG A 381 26.36 -3.42 61.00
N ALA A 382 25.50 -4.42 61.23
CA ALA A 382 25.37 -5.08 62.54
C ALA A 382 26.60 -5.93 62.89
N ILE A 383 27.13 -6.69 61.93
CA ILE A 383 28.37 -7.48 62.11
C ILE A 383 29.58 -6.58 62.34
N ALA A 384 29.69 -5.46 61.61
CA ALA A 384 30.75 -4.49 61.84
C ALA A 384 30.68 -3.80 63.22
N ALA A 385 29.51 -3.79 63.86
CA ALA A 385 29.29 -3.29 65.21
C ALA A 385 29.50 -4.37 66.32
N GLY A 386 29.89 -5.59 65.94
CA GLY A 386 30.27 -6.67 66.87
C GLY A 386 29.20 -7.73 67.14
N ASP A 387 28.04 -7.67 66.48
CA ASP A 387 26.97 -8.67 66.60
C ASP A 387 27.11 -9.75 65.50
N LEU A 388 27.78 -10.86 65.83
CA LEU A 388 28.15 -11.95 64.91
C LEU A 388 27.04 -13.00 64.70
N ASP A 389 25.91 -12.92 65.40
CA ASP A 389 24.82 -13.91 65.31
C ASP A 389 23.71 -13.54 64.30
N GLN A 390 23.86 -12.40 63.62
CA GLN A 390 23.00 -12.00 62.51
C GLN A 390 23.16 -12.93 61.30
N ARG A 391 22.07 -13.60 60.89
CA ARG A 391 22.00 -14.37 59.64
C ARG A 391 21.10 -13.68 58.63
N VAL A 392 21.57 -13.56 57.40
CA VAL A 392 20.78 -13.03 56.27
C VAL A 392 20.10 -14.20 55.56
N GLU A 393 18.78 -14.25 55.54
CA GLU A 393 18.07 -15.29 54.77
C GLU A 393 18.37 -15.18 53.26
N ALA A 394 18.84 -16.29 52.67
CA ALA A 394 19.11 -16.38 51.24
C ALA A 394 17.79 -16.57 50.47
N GLN A 395 17.14 -15.47 50.10
CA GLN A 395 15.98 -15.49 49.20
C GLN A 395 16.14 -14.45 48.09
N GLY A 396 15.94 -14.89 46.85
CA GLY A 396 15.91 -14.03 45.66
C GLY A 396 16.84 -14.50 44.54
N ILE A 397 17.36 -13.54 43.79
CA ILE A 397 18.18 -13.70 42.56
C ILE A 397 19.47 -14.47 42.88
N GLN A 398 19.94 -15.33 41.96
CA GLN A 398 21.10 -16.22 42.16
C GLN A 398 22.36 -15.47 42.60
N GLU A 399 22.64 -14.29 42.05
CA GLU A 399 23.81 -13.47 42.43
C GLU A 399 23.69 -12.92 43.86
N LEU A 400 22.48 -12.50 44.27
CA LEU A 400 22.22 -12.02 45.63
C LEU A 400 22.15 -13.16 46.63
N SER A 401 21.68 -14.34 46.21
CA SER A 401 21.70 -15.57 47.01
C SER A 401 23.14 -16.05 47.19
N SER A 402 23.95 -16.02 46.14
CA SER A 402 25.40 -16.28 46.20
C SER A 402 26.09 -15.28 47.12
N LEU A 403 25.74 -13.99 47.05
CA LEU A 403 26.34 -12.96 47.90
C LEU A 403 25.89 -13.07 49.36
N SER A 404 24.62 -13.36 49.64
CA SER A 404 24.10 -13.63 51.00
C SER A 404 24.70 -14.91 51.58
N LEU A 405 24.89 -15.96 50.75
CA LEU A 405 25.56 -17.19 51.16
C LEU A 405 27.04 -16.93 51.45
N SER A 406 27.78 -16.28 50.55
CA SER A 406 29.19 -15.90 50.80
C SER A 406 29.35 -14.93 51.97
N PHE A 407 28.36 -14.07 52.24
CA PHE A 407 28.36 -13.16 53.38
C PHE A 407 28.07 -13.88 54.70
N ASN A 408 27.08 -14.78 54.73
CA ASN A 408 26.84 -15.66 55.88
C ASN A 408 27.98 -16.66 56.09
N GLU A 409 28.62 -17.10 55.01
CA GLU A 409 29.80 -17.96 55.03
C GLU A 409 31.02 -17.18 55.50
N MET A 410 31.18 -15.88 55.19
CA MET A 410 32.23 -15.03 55.76
C MET A 410 31.97 -14.72 57.24
N ALA A 411 30.73 -14.44 57.64
CA ALA A 411 30.34 -14.23 59.04
C ALA A 411 30.53 -15.52 59.86
N GLY A 412 30.17 -16.65 59.27
CA GLY A 412 30.41 -18.00 59.77
C GLY A 412 31.90 -18.33 59.81
N GLN A 413 32.67 -18.06 58.76
CA GLN A 413 34.13 -18.25 58.69
C GLN A 413 34.89 -17.31 59.62
N LEU A 414 34.42 -16.11 59.93
CA LEU A 414 35.04 -15.30 60.98
C LEU A 414 34.84 -15.97 62.34
N ARG A 415 33.63 -16.44 62.63
CA ARG A 415 33.26 -17.15 63.86
C ARG A 415 33.94 -18.53 63.97
N ASP A 416 34.05 -19.24 62.85
CA ASP A 416 34.58 -20.59 62.73
C ASP A 416 36.10 -20.55 62.49
N SER A 417 36.70 -19.53 61.88
CA SER A 417 38.18 -19.36 61.83
C SER A 417 38.76 -19.00 63.19
N PHE A 418 37.96 -18.43 64.10
CA PHE A 418 38.32 -18.31 65.52
C PHE A 418 38.23 -19.65 66.28
N ASN A 419 37.41 -20.61 65.82
CA ASN A 419 37.19 -21.91 66.49
C ASN A 419 37.86 -23.12 65.80
N ALA A 420 38.17 -23.05 64.51
CA ALA A 420 38.63 -24.13 63.63
C ALA A 420 40.10 -24.00 63.21
N LEU A 421 40.80 -22.94 63.61
CA LEU A 421 42.26 -22.83 63.49
C LEU A 421 42.97 -23.97 64.24
N GLU A 422 42.31 -24.55 65.25
CA GLU A 422 42.87 -25.55 66.15
C GLU A 422 42.56 -27.00 65.72
N GLU A 423 41.53 -27.24 64.90
CA GLU A 423 41.02 -28.60 64.62
C GLU A 423 41.11 -29.03 63.13
N SER A 424 41.31 -28.09 62.19
CA SER A 424 41.24 -28.34 60.72
C SER A 424 42.55 -28.82 60.05
N ASN A 425 43.66 -28.95 60.81
CA ASN A 425 44.97 -29.30 60.23
C ASN A 425 45.12 -30.79 59.89
N THR A 426 44.34 -31.67 60.52
CA THR A 426 44.51 -33.14 60.47
C THR A 426 43.44 -33.88 59.67
N ALA A 427 42.32 -33.25 59.34
CA ALA A 427 41.21 -33.88 58.62
C ALA A 427 41.16 -33.56 57.10
N LEU A 428 42.03 -32.65 56.62
CA LEU A 428 41.99 -32.11 55.26
C LEU A 428 42.52 -33.08 54.19
N GLU A 429 43.45 -33.98 54.53
CA GLU A 429 44.08 -34.87 53.54
C GLU A 429 43.13 -35.95 53.00
N HIS A 430 42.19 -36.44 53.80
CA HIS A 430 41.32 -37.56 53.42
C HIS A 430 40.04 -37.16 52.66
N ARG A 431 39.59 -35.89 52.78
CA ARG A 431 38.36 -35.39 52.14
C ARG A 431 38.57 -34.83 50.74
N VAL A 432 39.81 -34.46 50.39
CA VAL A 432 40.15 -33.90 49.07
C VAL A 432 40.03 -34.96 47.97
N ASP A 433 40.44 -36.20 48.22
CA ASP A 433 40.36 -37.27 47.20
C ASP A 433 38.91 -37.65 46.84
N GLN A 434 38.02 -37.69 47.83
CA GLN A 434 36.63 -38.12 47.62
C GLN A 434 35.78 -37.05 46.91
N ARG A 435 35.98 -35.77 47.25
CA ARG A 435 35.26 -34.65 46.62
C ARG A 435 35.75 -34.32 45.21
N THR A 436 37.01 -34.59 44.89
CA THR A 436 37.56 -34.38 43.54
C THR A 436 36.91 -35.32 42.52
N HIS A 437 36.53 -36.53 42.93
CA HIS A 437 35.84 -37.50 42.08
C HIS A 437 34.37 -37.12 41.79
N GLU A 438 33.61 -36.69 42.81
CA GLU A 438 32.21 -36.23 42.67
C GLU A 438 32.08 -34.93 41.86
N LEU A 439 32.98 -33.96 42.09
CA LEU A 439 32.94 -32.69 41.35
C LEU A 439 33.19 -32.88 39.85
N SER A 440 34.07 -33.82 39.49
CA SER A 440 34.37 -34.18 38.10
C SER A 440 33.14 -34.78 37.38
N GLN A 441 32.36 -35.62 38.07
CA GLN A 441 31.16 -36.23 37.51
C GLN A 441 30.04 -35.21 37.30
N ASN A 442 29.79 -34.33 38.28
CA ASN A 442 28.76 -33.30 38.16
C ASN A 442 29.11 -32.23 37.11
N ASN A 443 30.38 -31.87 36.94
CA ASN A 443 30.80 -30.95 35.87
C ASN A 443 30.58 -31.55 34.47
N ARG A 444 30.84 -32.85 34.27
CA ARG A 444 30.53 -33.54 33.01
C ARG A 444 29.03 -33.59 32.74
N GLN A 445 28.22 -33.85 33.76
CA GLN A 445 26.76 -33.85 33.64
C GLN A 445 26.26 -32.45 33.24
N LEU A 446 26.74 -31.39 33.90
CA LEU A 446 26.34 -30.02 33.60
C LEU A 446 26.76 -29.57 32.19
N GLN A 447 27.97 -29.91 31.76
CA GLN A 447 28.42 -29.63 30.39
C GLN A 447 27.57 -30.36 29.34
N THR A 448 27.13 -31.58 29.65
CA THR A 448 26.27 -32.38 28.77
C THR A 448 24.88 -31.73 28.65
N THR A 449 24.26 -31.38 29.78
CA THR A 449 22.94 -30.72 29.79
C THR A 449 22.96 -29.33 29.16
N LEU A 450 24.01 -28.53 29.35
CA LEU A 450 24.14 -27.23 28.68
C LEU A 450 24.31 -27.37 27.16
N LYS A 451 25.06 -28.38 26.71
CA LYS A 451 25.23 -28.67 25.29
C LYS A 451 23.90 -29.13 24.67
N GLU A 452 23.16 -30.01 25.35
CA GLU A 452 21.84 -30.49 24.94
C GLU A 452 20.82 -29.34 24.88
N LEU A 453 20.80 -28.46 25.88
CA LEU A 453 19.88 -27.32 25.92
C LEU A 453 20.16 -26.35 24.77
N HIS A 454 21.43 -26.05 24.51
CA HIS A 454 21.82 -25.14 23.44
C HIS A 454 21.55 -25.71 22.05
N GLN A 455 21.77 -27.01 21.86
CA GLN A 455 21.40 -27.73 20.64
C GLN A 455 19.89 -27.71 20.43
N THR A 456 19.10 -27.97 21.47
CA THR A 456 17.63 -27.97 21.41
C THR A 456 17.07 -26.59 21.09
N GLN A 457 17.60 -25.53 21.72
CA GLN A 457 17.20 -24.15 21.44
C GLN A 457 17.48 -23.76 19.98
N THR A 458 18.65 -24.13 19.48
CA THR A 458 19.05 -23.84 18.10
C THR A 458 18.19 -24.61 17.09
N GLN A 459 17.91 -25.88 17.37
CA GLN A 459 16.99 -26.69 16.56
C GLN A 459 15.58 -26.09 16.56
N MET A 460 15.07 -25.61 17.70
CA MET A 460 13.76 -24.95 17.77
C MET A 460 13.71 -23.67 16.95
N VAL A 461 14.72 -22.79 17.08
CA VAL A 461 14.78 -21.54 16.29
C VAL A 461 14.88 -21.82 14.80
N GLN A 462 15.66 -22.83 14.40
CA GLN A 462 15.81 -23.20 12.99
C GLN A 462 14.53 -23.86 12.44
N SER A 463 13.86 -24.68 13.24
CA SER A 463 12.56 -25.27 12.91
C SER A 463 11.46 -24.23 12.80
N GLU A 464 11.43 -23.22 13.68
CA GLU A 464 10.46 -22.12 13.62
C GLU A 464 10.70 -21.26 12.38
N LYS A 465 11.95 -20.94 12.05
CA LYS A 465 12.31 -20.22 10.82
C LYS A 465 11.90 -20.98 9.56
N MET A 466 12.11 -22.30 9.51
CA MET A 466 11.72 -23.11 8.37
C MET A 466 10.21 -23.26 8.25
N SER A 467 9.50 -23.43 9.37
CA SER A 467 8.03 -23.46 9.39
C SER A 467 7.41 -22.12 8.96
N ALA A 468 7.93 -20.99 9.49
CA ALA A 468 7.48 -19.65 9.10
C ALA A 468 7.78 -19.34 7.62
N LEU A 469 8.97 -19.74 7.15
CA LEU A 469 9.31 -19.65 5.74
C LEU A 469 8.37 -20.53 4.90
N GLY A 470 8.04 -21.74 5.36
CA GLY A 470 7.20 -22.67 4.64
C GLY A 470 5.75 -22.18 4.46
N GLN A 471 5.16 -21.62 5.52
CA GLN A 471 3.84 -20.98 5.45
C GLN A 471 3.83 -19.74 4.54
N MET A 472 4.84 -18.89 4.65
CA MET A 472 4.96 -17.69 3.81
C MET A 472 5.15 -18.05 2.35
N VAL A 473 6.03 -19.01 2.06
CA VAL A 473 6.30 -19.51 0.70
C VAL A 473 5.03 -20.11 0.10
N ALA A 474 4.22 -20.86 0.86
CA ALA A 474 2.97 -21.43 0.36
C ALA A 474 1.96 -20.35 -0.08
N GLY A 475 1.81 -19.28 0.73
CA GLY A 475 0.96 -18.13 0.39
C GLY A 475 1.49 -17.33 -0.80
N VAL A 476 2.77 -16.96 -0.76
CA VAL A 476 3.46 -16.22 -1.84
C VAL A 476 3.47 -17.02 -3.15
N ALA A 477 3.66 -18.34 -3.08
CA ALA A 477 3.61 -19.20 -4.26
C ALA A 477 2.22 -19.21 -4.89
N HIS A 478 1.16 -19.23 -4.09
CA HIS A 478 -0.20 -19.10 -4.61
C HIS A 478 -0.46 -17.72 -5.22
N GLU A 479 -0.03 -16.65 -4.56
CA GLU A 479 -0.24 -15.27 -5.05
C GLU A 479 0.60 -14.90 -6.27
N ILE A 480 1.80 -15.50 -6.45
CA ILE A 480 2.62 -15.33 -7.66
C ILE A 480 2.13 -16.24 -8.80
N ASN A 481 1.75 -17.49 -8.51
CA ASN A 481 1.26 -18.39 -9.56
C ASN A 481 0.02 -17.85 -10.25
N ASN A 482 -0.88 -17.18 -9.53
CA ASN A 482 -2.11 -16.65 -10.11
C ASN A 482 -1.85 -15.66 -11.28
N PRO A 483 -1.15 -14.52 -11.10
CA PRO A 483 -0.83 -13.60 -12.19
C PRO A 483 0.06 -14.24 -13.26
N VAL A 484 1.02 -15.10 -12.89
CA VAL A 484 1.91 -15.77 -13.86
C VAL A 484 1.12 -16.73 -14.75
N ASN A 485 0.16 -17.47 -14.21
CA ASN A 485 -0.73 -18.33 -14.99
C ASN A 485 -1.60 -17.53 -15.96
N PHE A 486 -2.13 -16.37 -15.54
CA PHE A 486 -2.88 -15.50 -16.45
C PHE A 486 -2.02 -14.95 -17.59
N ILE A 487 -0.79 -14.53 -17.30
CA ILE A 487 0.12 -14.01 -18.33
C ILE A 487 0.55 -15.14 -19.28
N HIS A 488 1.02 -16.26 -18.73
CA HIS A 488 1.47 -17.41 -19.51
C HIS A 488 0.36 -18.01 -20.39
N GLY A 489 -0.86 -18.13 -19.83
CA GLY A 489 -2.02 -18.63 -20.57
C GLY A 489 -2.37 -17.75 -21.78
N ASN A 490 -2.33 -16.42 -21.62
CA ASN A 490 -2.60 -15.50 -22.73
C ASN A 490 -1.45 -15.39 -23.73
N LEU A 491 -0.19 -15.60 -23.32
CA LEU A 491 0.96 -15.53 -24.22
C LEU A 491 0.86 -16.51 -25.38
N ASN A 492 0.32 -17.71 -25.18
CA ASN A 492 0.11 -18.67 -26.26
C ASN A 492 -0.86 -18.13 -27.32
N HIS A 493 -1.97 -17.50 -26.90
CA HIS A 493 -2.92 -16.89 -27.83
C HIS A 493 -2.33 -15.69 -28.56
N VAL A 494 -1.58 -14.83 -27.86
CA VAL A 494 -0.92 -13.67 -28.48
C VAL A 494 0.14 -14.14 -29.48
N GLU A 495 0.87 -15.21 -29.17
CA GLU A 495 1.83 -15.84 -30.09
C GLU A 495 1.14 -16.37 -31.36
N GLU A 496 0.03 -17.09 -31.22
CA GLU A 496 -0.78 -17.58 -32.36
C GLU A 496 -1.30 -16.42 -33.22
N TYR A 497 -1.95 -15.41 -32.63
CA TYR A 497 -2.47 -14.26 -33.37
C TYR A 497 -1.36 -13.47 -34.06
N THR A 498 -0.21 -13.33 -33.40
CA THR A 498 0.94 -12.65 -33.98
C THR A 498 1.48 -13.43 -35.19
N GLN A 499 1.61 -14.74 -35.09
CA GLN A 499 2.05 -15.58 -36.20
C GLN A 499 1.09 -15.52 -37.39
N GLU A 500 -0.23 -15.50 -37.15
CA GLU A 500 -1.22 -15.32 -38.20
C GLU A 500 -1.09 -13.95 -38.89
N LEU A 501 -0.96 -12.87 -38.11
CA LEU A 501 -0.78 -11.51 -38.64
C LEU A 501 0.52 -11.38 -39.45
N VAL A 502 1.63 -11.90 -38.93
CA VAL A 502 2.92 -11.94 -39.65
C VAL A 502 2.77 -12.72 -40.96
N GLY A 503 2.09 -13.87 -40.92
CA GLY A 503 1.84 -14.69 -42.11
C GLY A 503 0.98 -13.99 -43.16
N LEU A 504 -0.05 -13.23 -42.74
CA LEU A 504 -0.87 -12.43 -43.65
C LEU A 504 -0.06 -11.29 -44.29
N LEU A 505 0.76 -10.59 -43.51
CA LEU A 505 1.62 -9.52 -44.02
C LEU A 505 2.66 -10.07 -45.01
N GLN A 506 3.27 -11.21 -44.73
CA GLN A 506 4.19 -11.87 -45.65
C GLN A 506 3.50 -12.30 -46.96
N ARG A 507 2.26 -12.79 -46.90
CA ARG A 507 1.47 -13.10 -48.11
C ARG A 507 1.09 -11.85 -48.90
N TYR A 508 0.78 -10.75 -48.22
CA TYR A 508 0.52 -9.48 -48.90
C TYR A 508 1.77 -8.99 -49.65
N GLN A 509 2.95 -9.06 -49.00
CA GLN A 509 4.23 -8.72 -49.62
C GLN A 509 4.59 -9.63 -50.81
N SER A 510 4.20 -10.91 -50.79
CA SER A 510 4.48 -11.82 -51.90
C SER A 510 3.58 -11.60 -53.12
N VAL A 511 2.32 -11.19 -52.91
CA VAL A 511 1.36 -10.89 -53.99
C VAL A 511 1.56 -9.49 -54.57
N TYR A 512 1.98 -8.52 -53.76
CA TYR A 512 2.29 -7.15 -54.16
C TYR A 512 3.77 -6.81 -53.89
N PRO A 513 4.72 -7.33 -54.70
CA PRO A 513 6.15 -7.07 -54.52
C PRO A 513 6.57 -5.63 -54.84
N GLN A 514 5.71 -4.87 -55.55
CA GLN A 514 5.88 -3.44 -55.83
C GLN A 514 4.63 -2.67 -55.39
N PRO A 515 4.50 -2.37 -54.09
CA PRO A 515 3.38 -1.58 -53.59
C PRO A 515 3.49 -0.11 -54.07
N PRO A 516 2.38 0.66 -54.05
CA PRO A 516 2.40 2.09 -54.33
C PRO A 516 3.41 2.84 -53.45
N GLN A 517 3.98 3.93 -53.96
CA GLN A 517 5.08 4.69 -53.33
C GLN A 517 4.76 5.12 -51.89
N ASP A 518 3.52 5.52 -51.61
CA ASP A 518 3.06 5.90 -50.27
C ASP A 518 3.15 4.73 -49.27
N LEU A 519 2.81 3.52 -49.70
CA LEU A 519 2.87 2.32 -48.87
C LEU A 519 4.33 1.83 -48.69
N GLN A 520 5.16 1.98 -49.73
CA GLN A 520 6.58 1.67 -49.64
C GLN A 520 7.29 2.58 -48.63
N ALA A 521 7.01 3.89 -48.67
CA ALA A 521 7.53 4.84 -47.70
C ALA A 521 7.07 4.51 -46.26
N ALA A 522 5.82 4.11 -46.07
CA ALA A 522 5.30 3.70 -44.75
C ALA A 522 5.95 2.41 -44.22
N VAL A 523 6.26 1.45 -45.10
CA VAL A 523 6.94 0.20 -44.74
C VAL A 523 8.39 0.44 -44.33
N GLU A 524 9.09 1.35 -45.04
CA GLU A 524 10.46 1.77 -44.71
C GLU A 524 10.52 2.59 -43.42
N ASP A 525 9.61 3.57 -43.23
CA ASP A 525 9.52 4.41 -42.03
C ASP A 525 9.26 3.58 -40.76
N ALA A 526 8.43 2.53 -40.87
CA ALA A 526 8.13 1.63 -39.76
C ALA A 526 9.20 0.56 -39.48
N ASP A 527 10.20 0.40 -40.37
CA ASP A 527 11.14 -0.73 -40.36
C ASP A 527 10.44 -2.08 -40.12
N LEU A 528 9.46 -2.36 -40.98
CA LEU A 528 8.57 -3.51 -40.80
C LEU A 528 9.33 -4.84 -40.69
N ALA A 529 10.45 -5.00 -41.39
CA ALA A 529 11.25 -6.22 -41.35
C ALA A 529 11.87 -6.46 -39.96
N PHE A 530 12.37 -5.41 -39.31
CA PHE A 530 12.83 -5.48 -37.93
C PHE A 530 11.66 -5.79 -36.98
N LEU A 531 10.53 -5.08 -37.11
CA LEU A 531 9.36 -5.27 -36.24
C LEU A 531 8.84 -6.71 -36.26
N LEU A 532 8.69 -7.33 -37.44
CA LEU A 532 8.20 -8.70 -37.56
C LEU A 532 9.14 -9.70 -36.88
N THR A 533 10.45 -9.45 -36.97
CA THR A 533 11.47 -10.31 -36.34
C THR A 533 11.50 -10.12 -34.83
N ASP A 534 11.47 -8.88 -34.36
CA ASP A 534 11.60 -8.56 -32.94
C ASP A 534 10.35 -8.95 -32.15
N LEU A 535 9.16 -8.77 -32.72
CA LEU A 535 7.89 -9.14 -32.08
C LEU A 535 7.83 -10.63 -31.71
N VAL A 536 8.28 -11.51 -32.61
CA VAL A 536 8.36 -12.96 -32.35
C VAL A 536 9.39 -13.26 -31.25
N LYS A 537 10.56 -12.62 -31.30
CA LYS A 537 11.61 -12.79 -30.27
C LYS A 537 11.16 -12.29 -28.88
N MET A 538 10.44 -11.17 -28.82
CA MET A 538 9.91 -10.62 -27.58
C MET A 538 8.90 -11.57 -26.94
N LEU A 539 7.98 -12.14 -27.72
CA LEU A 539 6.99 -13.11 -27.23
C LEU A 539 7.65 -14.39 -26.72
N GLN A 540 8.65 -14.92 -27.44
CA GLN A 540 9.44 -16.05 -26.98
C GLN A 540 10.18 -15.75 -25.67
N SER A 541 10.78 -14.56 -25.54
CA SER A 541 11.46 -14.14 -24.30
C SER A 541 10.48 -14.06 -23.12
N MET A 542 9.28 -13.51 -23.34
CA MET A 542 8.23 -13.45 -22.31
C MET A 542 7.75 -14.86 -21.90
N LYS A 543 7.62 -15.78 -22.87
CA LYS A 543 7.25 -17.18 -22.61
C LYS A 543 8.30 -17.89 -21.76
N VAL A 544 9.58 -17.78 -22.12
CA VAL A 544 10.70 -18.33 -21.33
C VAL A 544 10.74 -17.72 -19.93
N GLY A 545 10.51 -16.41 -19.81
CA GLY A 545 10.48 -15.71 -18.53
C GLY A 545 9.37 -16.20 -17.60
N THR A 546 8.16 -16.38 -18.13
CA THR A 546 7.01 -16.87 -17.35
C THR A 546 7.15 -18.33 -16.92
N GLU A 547 7.63 -19.21 -17.81
CA GLU A 547 7.87 -20.61 -17.44
C GLU A 547 8.94 -20.73 -16.35
N ARG A 548 9.98 -19.90 -16.45
CA ARG A 548 11.03 -19.82 -15.44
C ARG A 548 10.51 -19.40 -14.06
N ILE A 549 9.57 -18.45 -14.00
CA ILE A 549 8.96 -18.03 -12.74
C ILE A 549 8.12 -19.17 -12.17
N ARG A 550 7.35 -19.86 -13.02
CA ARG A 550 6.53 -21.02 -12.64
C ARG A 550 7.39 -22.15 -12.06
N GLU A 551 8.51 -22.50 -12.71
CA GLU A 551 9.48 -23.46 -12.19
C GLU A 551 10.00 -23.07 -10.80
N ILE A 552 10.43 -21.80 -10.62
CA ILE A 552 10.96 -21.33 -9.34
C ILE A 552 9.89 -21.45 -8.25
N VAL A 553 8.67 -21.01 -8.53
CA VAL A 553 7.57 -21.04 -7.56
C VAL A 553 7.18 -22.48 -7.21
N LEU A 554 7.16 -23.39 -8.19
CA LEU A 554 6.92 -24.80 -7.97
C LEU A 554 8.02 -25.45 -7.12
N SER A 555 9.30 -25.21 -7.43
CA SER A 555 10.42 -25.71 -6.64
C SER A 555 10.42 -25.13 -5.23
N LEU A 556 10.09 -23.85 -5.05
CA LEU A 556 9.97 -23.21 -3.73
C LEU A 556 8.83 -23.84 -2.92
N ARG A 557 7.67 -24.08 -3.55
CA ARG A 557 6.50 -24.73 -2.93
C ARG A 557 6.76 -26.18 -2.57
N ASN A 558 7.46 -26.93 -3.43
CA ASN A 558 7.84 -28.32 -3.16
C ASN A 558 8.87 -28.39 -2.04
N PHE A 559 9.85 -27.48 -2.03
CA PHE A 559 10.81 -27.36 -0.93
C PHE A 559 10.12 -27.04 0.41
N SER A 560 9.12 -26.16 0.43
CA SER A 560 8.39 -25.78 1.65
C SER A 560 7.36 -26.80 2.15
N ARG A 561 6.71 -27.56 1.26
CA ARG A 561 5.69 -28.57 1.65
C ARG A 561 6.30 -29.81 2.32
N LEU A 562 7.61 -30.01 2.23
CA LEU A 562 8.29 -31.18 2.78
C LEU A 562 8.69 -31.03 4.26
N ASP A 563 8.32 -29.92 4.90
CA ASP A 563 8.40 -29.70 6.37
C ASP A 563 7.16 -30.21 7.13
N GLU A 564 6.12 -30.69 6.45
CA GLU A 564 5.13 -31.58 7.10
C GLU A 564 5.89 -32.82 7.56
N ALA A 565 5.92 -33.09 8.86
CA ALA A 565 6.77 -34.08 9.54
C ALA A 565 6.46 -35.56 9.20
N GLU A 566 6.06 -35.84 7.96
CA GLU A 566 5.69 -37.16 7.47
C GLU A 566 6.92 -37.91 6.93
N PHE A 567 7.21 -39.02 7.59
CA PHE A 567 8.17 -40.02 7.15
C PHE A 567 7.57 -40.78 5.95
N LYS A 568 8.16 -40.66 4.75
CA LYS A 568 7.59 -41.24 3.51
C LYS A 568 8.65 -41.65 2.50
N ALA A 569 8.29 -42.52 1.58
CA ALA A 569 9.12 -42.91 0.44
C ALA A 569 9.18 -41.77 -0.59
N VAL A 570 10.39 -41.29 -0.90
CA VAL A 570 10.60 -40.16 -1.83
C VAL A 570 11.69 -40.44 -2.86
N ASP A 571 11.63 -39.70 -3.95
CA ASP A 571 12.69 -39.65 -4.95
C ASP A 571 13.79 -38.66 -4.49
N ILE A 572 15.01 -39.17 -4.32
CA ILE A 572 16.17 -38.38 -3.90
C ILE A 572 16.62 -37.42 -5.01
N HIS A 573 16.49 -37.81 -6.29
CA HIS A 573 16.87 -36.96 -7.41
C HIS A 573 15.99 -35.70 -7.46
N GLU A 574 14.70 -35.83 -7.16
CA GLU A 574 13.79 -34.69 -7.08
C GLU A 574 14.23 -33.68 -6.00
N GLY A 575 14.67 -34.16 -4.83
CA GLY A 575 15.19 -33.32 -3.75
C GLY A 575 16.45 -32.54 -4.14
N ILE A 576 17.39 -33.20 -4.81
CA ILE A 576 18.63 -32.58 -5.30
C ILE A 576 18.32 -31.52 -6.37
N GLU A 577 17.51 -31.85 -7.37
CA GLU A 577 17.19 -30.91 -8.45
C GLU A 577 16.39 -29.69 -7.95
N ASN A 578 15.42 -29.88 -7.05
CA ASN A 578 14.71 -28.74 -6.44
C ASN A 578 15.67 -27.80 -5.69
N THR A 579 16.67 -28.36 -4.99
CA THR A 579 17.69 -27.58 -4.30
C THR A 579 18.58 -26.80 -5.29
N LEU A 580 18.95 -27.42 -6.42
CA LEU A 580 19.71 -26.75 -7.49
C LEU A 580 18.92 -25.60 -8.14
N VAL A 581 17.61 -25.77 -8.35
CA VAL A 581 16.75 -24.72 -8.92
C VAL A 581 16.71 -23.49 -8.01
N ILE A 582 16.60 -23.69 -6.69
CA ILE A 582 16.62 -22.60 -5.70
C ILE A 582 17.97 -21.86 -5.71
N LEU A 583 19.07 -22.61 -5.82
CA LEU A 583 20.43 -22.06 -5.88
C LEU A 583 20.86 -21.57 -7.26
N ARG A 584 20.01 -21.68 -8.30
CA ARG A 584 20.35 -21.31 -9.70
C ARG A 584 20.91 -19.91 -9.85
N HIS A 585 20.41 -18.94 -9.09
CA HIS A 585 20.90 -17.56 -9.14
C HIS A 585 22.35 -17.38 -8.63
N ARG A 586 22.85 -18.35 -7.84
CA ARG A 586 24.24 -18.40 -7.39
C ARG A 586 25.13 -19.19 -8.34
N PHE A 587 24.58 -20.05 -9.19
CA PHE A 587 25.35 -20.77 -10.22
C PHE A 587 25.62 -19.93 -11.46
N LYS A 588 24.65 -19.10 -11.90
CA LYS A 588 24.76 -18.27 -13.12
C LYS A 588 25.99 -17.35 -13.12
N ALA A 589 26.49 -17.09 -14.33
CA ALA A 589 27.55 -16.11 -14.57
C ALA A 589 27.19 -14.72 -14.01
N ARG A 590 28.19 -14.03 -13.48
CA ARG A 590 28.12 -12.64 -13.01
C ARG A 590 29.21 -11.82 -13.71
N ALA A 591 29.12 -10.50 -13.62
CA ALA A 591 30.14 -9.60 -14.18
C ALA A 591 31.57 -9.96 -13.72
N GLU A 592 31.71 -10.52 -12.52
CA GLU A 592 32.99 -10.81 -11.86
C GLU A 592 33.39 -12.29 -11.95
N ARG A 593 32.53 -13.20 -12.44
CA ARG A 593 32.86 -14.64 -12.54
C ARG A 593 32.03 -15.40 -13.59
N PRO A 594 32.60 -16.44 -14.25
CA PRO A 594 31.85 -17.33 -15.13
C PRO A 594 30.81 -18.18 -14.36
N GLU A 595 29.93 -18.85 -15.11
CA GLU A 595 28.94 -19.79 -14.58
C GLU A 595 29.61 -21.01 -13.94
N ILE A 596 29.10 -21.44 -12.79
CA ILE A 596 29.55 -22.66 -12.11
C ILE A 596 28.98 -23.86 -12.87
N GLN A 597 29.85 -24.80 -13.25
CA GLN A 597 29.45 -26.00 -13.97
C GLN A 597 28.90 -27.06 -13.00
N VAL A 598 27.75 -27.66 -13.32
CA VAL A 598 27.16 -28.75 -12.52
C VAL A 598 27.09 -30.01 -13.38
N VAL A 599 27.90 -31.00 -13.03
CA VAL A 599 27.98 -32.30 -13.70
C VAL A 599 27.15 -33.31 -12.91
N ARG A 600 26.20 -33.97 -13.58
CA ARG A 600 25.27 -34.94 -12.98
C ARG A 600 25.59 -36.35 -13.49
N ASP A 601 25.73 -37.28 -12.56
CA ASP A 601 26.00 -38.69 -12.83
C ASP A 601 25.10 -39.53 -11.91
N TYR A 602 23.82 -39.58 -12.28
CA TYR A 602 22.78 -40.22 -11.49
C TYR A 602 22.61 -41.68 -11.88
N GLY A 603 23.04 -42.59 -11.01
CA GLY A 603 22.66 -44.00 -11.09
C GLY A 603 21.19 -44.22 -10.72
N PRO A 604 20.60 -45.35 -11.14
CA PRO A 604 19.20 -45.68 -10.83
C PRO A 604 19.03 -45.93 -9.32
N LEU A 605 18.10 -45.21 -8.71
CA LEU A 605 17.77 -45.34 -7.28
C LEU A 605 16.30 -45.72 -7.08
N PRO A 606 15.98 -46.57 -6.09
CA PRO A 606 14.61 -46.77 -5.64
C PRO A 606 14.12 -45.56 -4.80
N LEU A 607 12.81 -45.49 -4.55
CA LEU A 607 12.26 -44.55 -3.57
C LEU A 607 12.82 -44.87 -2.17
N VAL A 608 13.26 -43.83 -1.45
CA VAL A 608 13.90 -43.94 -0.12
C VAL A 608 12.95 -43.43 0.96
N GLU A 609 12.73 -44.21 2.02
CA GLU A 609 11.95 -43.78 3.18
C GLU A 609 12.74 -42.78 4.02
N CYS A 610 12.31 -41.52 4.06
CA CYS A 610 13.03 -40.47 4.76
C CYS A 610 12.16 -39.25 5.13
N TYR A 611 12.77 -38.32 5.87
CA TYR A 611 12.24 -36.97 6.07
C TYR A 611 12.77 -36.05 4.98
N ALA A 612 12.02 -35.90 3.90
CA ALA A 612 12.47 -35.17 2.71
C ALA A 612 12.86 -33.70 2.95
N GLY A 613 12.15 -32.96 3.83
CA GLY A 613 12.53 -31.59 4.19
C GLY A 613 13.91 -31.52 4.85
N GLN A 614 14.22 -32.48 5.72
CA GLN A 614 15.52 -32.58 6.39
C GLN A 614 16.64 -32.97 5.42
N LEU A 615 16.38 -33.89 4.48
CA LEU A 615 17.37 -34.21 3.44
C LEU A 615 17.63 -33.05 2.48
N ASN A 616 16.58 -32.32 2.08
CA ASN A 616 16.75 -31.09 1.30
C ASN A 616 17.58 -30.03 2.04
N GLN A 617 17.44 -29.96 3.38
CA GLN A 617 18.29 -29.11 4.21
C GLN A 617 19.76 -29.55 4.20
N VAL A 618 20.04 -30.86 4.19
CA VAL A 618 21.40 -31.40 4.03
C VAL A 618 21.99 -30.98 2.67
N PHE A 619 21.24 -31.17 1.58
CA PHE A 619 21.69 -30.78 0.25
C PHE A 619 21.93 -29.27 0.17
N MET A 620 21.01 -28.45 0.67
CA MET A 620 21.14 -26.99 0.69
C MET A 620 22.40 -26.54 1.43
N ASN A 621 22.69 -27.13 2.59
CA ASN A 621 23.86 -26.80 3.39
C ASN A 621 25.18 -27.17 2.68
N ILE A 622 25.26 -28.37 2.10
CA ILE A 622 26.48 -28.83 1.43
C ILE A 622 26.71 -28.04 0.13
N LEU A 623 25.67 -27.86 -0.69
CA LEU A 623 25.75 -27.10 -1.94
C LEU A 623 26.07 -25.62 -1.70
N SER A 624 25.45 -24.99 -0.70
CA SER A 624 25.77 -23.60 -0.35
C SER A 624 27.21 -23.47 0.13
N ASN A 625 27.74 -24.45 0.88
CA ASN A 625 29.14 -24.40 1.32
C ASN A 625 30.12 -24.54 0.15
N ALA A 626 29.81 -25.38 -0.85
CA ALA A 626 30.62 -25.46 -2.07
C ALA A 626 30.64 -24.11 -2.82
N ILE A 627 29.48 -23.47 -2.97
CA ILE A 627 29.36 -22.15 -3.62
C ILE A 627 30.11 -21.07 -2.81
N ASP A 628 29.97 -21.06 -1.48
CA ASP A 628 30.65 -20.10 -0.64
C ASP A 628 32.18 -20.25 -0.75
N ALA A 629 32.68 -21.49 -0.82
CA ALA A 629 34.10 -21.78 -1.01
C ALA A 629 34.61 -21.30 -2.38
N PHE A 630 33.81 -21.43 -3.43
CA PHE A 630 34.10 -20.84 -4.74
C PHE A 630 34.14 -19.31 -4.70
N GLU A 631 33.17 -18.67 -4.04
CA GLU A 631 33.10 -17.21 -3.94
C GLU A 631 34.25 -16.63 -3.11
N GLU A 632 34.73 -17.35 -2.09
CA GLU A 632 35.92 -16.98 -1.32
C GLU A 632 37.21 -17.16 -2.13
N ALA A 633 37.37 -18.28 -2.84
CA ALA A 633 38.55 -18.52 -3.67
C ALA A 633 38.67 -17.57 -4.87
N ASN A 634 37.53 -17.12 -5.42
CA ASN A 634 37.51 -16.21 -6.56
C ASN A 634 37.77 -14.74 -6.17
N GLN A 635 37.75 -14.38 -4.88
CA GLN A 635 37.96 -12.99 -4.44
C GLN A 635 39.35 -12.50 -4.85
N GLY A 636 39.39 -11.44 -5.67
CA GLY A 636 40.63 -10.84 -6.16
C GLY A 636 41.22 -11.50 -7.41
N GLN A 637 40.56 -12.51 -8.00
CA GLN A 637 40.95 -13.11 -9.28
C GLN A 637 40.23 -12.43 -10.46
N SER A 638 40.88 -12.34 -11.62
CA SER A 638 40.24 -11.82 -12.83
C SER A 638 39.32 -12.86 -13.48
N PHE A 639 38.38 -12.40 -14.30
CA PHE A 639 37.43 -13.26 -14.99
C PHE A 639 38.13 -14.32 -15.85
N GLU A 640 39.22 -13.94 -16.54
CA GLU A 640 39.99 -14.84 -17.42
C GLU A 640 40.69 -15.96 -16.63
N VAL A 641 41.17 -15.67 -15.42
CA VAL A 641 41.82 -16.65 -14.54
C VAL A 641 40.81 -17.69 -14.06
N ILE A 642 39.60 -17.25 -13.68
CA ILE A 642 38.53 -18.16 -13.25
C ILE A 642 37.99 -18.97 -14.44
N ALA A 643 37.90 -18.36 -15.63
CA ALA A 643 37.46 -19.05 -16.85
C ALA A 643 38.44 -20.14 -17.31
N ALA A 644 39.74 -19.98 -17.05
CA ALA A 644 40.76 -20.99 -17.36
C ALA A 644 40.63 -22.27 -16.52
N LYS A 645 40.05 -22.19 -15.32
CA LYS A 645 39.72 -23.34 -14.47
C LYS A 645 38.34 -23.14 -13.83
N PRO A 646 37.25 -23.46 -14.55
CA PRO A 646 35.90 -23.15 -14.10
C PRO A 646 35.55 -23.91 -12.82
N ASN A 647 34.88 -23.21 -11.90
CA ASN A 647 34.33 -23.81 -10.69
C ASN A 647 33.29 -24.87 -11.09
N THR A 648 33.51 -26.09 -10.64
CA THR A 648 32.75 -27.27 -11.07
C THR A 648 32.30 -28.07 -9.86
N LEU A 649 31.03 -28.46 -9.89
CA LEU A 649 30.37 -29.31 -8.92
C LEU A 649 29.98 -30.64 -9.59
N TRP A 650 30.32 -31.76 -8.97
CA TRP A 650 29.94 -33.09 -9.40
C TRP A 650 28.94 -33.70 -8.43
N LEU A 651 27.82 -34.17 -8.98
CA LEU A 651 26.76 -34.85 -8.26
C LEU A 651 26.67 -36.27 -8.77
N GLN A 652 26.94 -37.24 -7.90
CA GLN A 652 26.84 -38.66 -8.26
C GLN A 652 25.92 -39.39 -7.30
N THR A 653 25.13 -40.33 -7.82
CA THR A 653 24.31 -41.20 -6.97
C THR A 653 24.47 -42.65 -7.37
N ALA A 654 24.58 -43.54 -6.40
CA ALA A 654 24.66 -44.97 -6.64
C ALA A 654 24.00 -45.76 -5.52
N MET A 655 23.51 -46.96 -5.83
CA MET A 655 23.14 -47.93 -4.81
C MET A 655 24.40 -48.68 -4.37
N THR A 656 24.58 -48.86 -3.07
CA THR A 656 25.67 -49.68 -2.52
C THR A 656 25.22 -51.14 -2.40
N ASP A 657 26.19 -52.05 -2.36
CA ASP A 657 25.94 -53.50 -2.15
C ASP A 657 25.30 -53.82 -0.78
N GLN A 658 25.19 -52.82 0.12
CA GLN A 658 24.68 -52.94 1.48
C GLN A 658 23.23 -52.45 1.63
N GLY A 659 22.52 -52.19 0.52
CA GLY A 659 21.14 -51.72 0.57
C GLY A 659 20.98 -50.27 1.01
N THR A 660 22.03 -49.46 0.86
CA THR A 660 22.01 -48.02 1.11
C THR A 660 22.14 -47.23 -0.19
N VAL A 661 21.54 -46.06 -0.24
CA VAL A 661 21.73 -45.07 -1.30
C VAL A 661 22.92 -44.19 -0.93
N GLN A 662 23.88 -44.08 -1.85
CA GLN A 662 25.03 -43.20 -1.75
C GLN A 662 24.82 -41.97 -2.65
N ILE A 663 25.02 -40.79 -2.07
CA ILE A 663 24.95 -39.49 -2.75
C ILE A 663 26.29 -38.79 -2.52
N ILE A 664 26.96 -38.46 -3.62
CA ILE A 664 28.26 -37.80 -3.62
C ILE A 664 28.10 -36.39 -4.16
N ILE A 665 28.58 -35.41 -3.39
CA ILE A 665 28.66 -34.01 -3.79
C ILE A 665 30.13 -33.60 -3.71
N ALA A 666 30.77 -33.36 -4.86
CA ALA A 666 32.16 -32.96 -4.94
C ALA A 666 32.34 -31.60 -5.63
N ASP A 667 33.35 -30.84 -5.21
CA ASP A 667 33.72 -29.55 -5.77
C ASP A 667 35.22 -29.50 -6.09
N ASN A 668 35.65 -28.54 -6.92
CA ASN A 668 37.06 -28.25 -7.21
C ASN A 668 37.57 -26.97 -6.51
N GLY A 669 36.97 -26.62 -5.37
CA GLY A 669 37.29 -25.42 -4.61
C GLY A 669 38.65 -25.49 -3.89
N PRO A 670 38.90 -24.58 -2.93
CA PRO A 670 40.19 -24.47 -2.24
C PRO A 670 40.51 -25.69 -1.35
N GLY A 671 39.57 -26.60 -1.14
CA GLY A 671 39.73 -27.75 -0.25
C GLY A 671 39.81 -27.36 1.23
N ILE A 672 39.91 -28.38 2.09
CA ILE A 672 39.78 -28.25 3.55
C ILE A 672 41.04 -28.82 4.20
N ALA A 673 41.68 -28.03 5.07
CA ALA A 673 42.83 -28.48 5.83
C ALA A 673 42.45 -29.58 6.84
N GLU A 674 43.38 -30.49 7.14
CA GLU A 674 43.15 -31.63 8.03
C GLU A 674 42.66 -31.21 9.44
N THR A 675 43.21 -30.11 9.95
CA THR A 675 42.84 -29.52 11.25
C THR A 675 41.41 -28.97 11.27
N VAL A 676 40.88 -28.58 10.11
CA VAL A 676 39.51 -28.08 9.93
C VAL A 676 38.55 -29.25 9.67
N ARG A 677 38.98 -30.25 8.88
CA ARG A 677 38.20 -31.44 8.52
C ARG A 677 37.75 -32.24 9.74
N THR A 678 38.64 -32.43 10.72
CA THR A 678 38.33 -33.13 11.99
C THR A 678 37.31 -32.41 12.87
N ARG A 679 37.06 -31.12 12.62
CA ARG A 679 36.13 -30.28 13.38
C ARG A 679 34.91 -29.85 12.57
N LEU A 680 34.82 -30.25 11.32
CA LEU A 680 33.85 -29.74 10.34
C LEU A 680 32.39 -30.01 10.74
N PHE A 681 32.14 -31.11 11.45
CA PHE A 681 30.81 -31.46 11.96
C PHE A 681 30.56 -31.00 13.40
N ASN A 682 31.52 -30.31 14.03
CA ASN A 682 31.34 -29.81 15.39
C ASN A 682 30.36 -28.61 15.37
N PRO A 683 29.34 -28.60 16.24
CA PRO A 683 28.43 -27.46 16.35
C PRO A 683 29.19 -26.15 16.60
N PHE A 684 28.73 -25.07 15.94
CA PHE A 684 29.26 -23.70 16.06
C PHE A 684 30.68 -23.49 15.51
N PHE A 685 31.29 -24.51 14.91
CA PHE A 685 32.57 -24.37 14.24
C PHE A 685 32.37 -23.75 12.85
N THR A 686 33.06 -22.63 12.59
CA THR A 686 33.05 -21.97 11.28
C THR A 686 34.43 -21.36 11.01
N THR A 687 34.89 -21.47 9.77
CA THR A 687 36.09 -20.77 9.28
C THR A 687 35.74 -19.41 8.66
N LYS A 688 34.45 -19.07 8.53
CA LYS A 688 33.94 -17.82 7.95
C LYS A 688 34.05 -16.66 8.95
N ALA A 689 34.19 -15.43 8.45
CA ALA A 689 34.25 -14.21 9.25
C ALA A 689 33.03 -14.02 10.18
N VAL A 690 33.24 -13.31 11.29
CA VAL A 690 32.20 -13.04 12.31
C VAL A 690 30.96 -12.41 11.65
N GLY A 691 29.80 -13.08 11.81
CA GLY A 691 28.52 -12.66 11.24
C GLY A 691 28.17 -13.24 9.86
N LYS A 692 29.08 -13.95 9.18
CA LYS A 692 28.83 -14.56 7.85
C LYS A 692 28.50 -16.06 7.88
N GLY A 693 28.61 -16.72 9.03
CA GLY A 693 28.30 -18.15 9.16
C GLY A 693 27.88 -18.53 10.58
N THR A 694 26.84 -19.36 10.69
CA THR A 694 26.32 -19.83 11.98
C THR A 694 27.12 -21.02 12.55
N GLY A 695 27.97 -21.66 11.74
CA GLY A 695 28.73 -22.85 12.12
C GLY A 695 27.86 -24.09 12.41
N LEU A 696 26.59 -24.06 12.02
CA LEU A 696 25.59 -25.08 12.38
C LEU A 696 25.13 -25.93 11.21
N GLY A 697 25.29 -25.47 9.96
CA GLY A 697 24.75 -26.18 8.79
C GLY A 697 25.30 -27.60 8.62
N LEU A 698 26.61 -27.79 8.77
CA LEU A 698 27.24 -29.11 8.60
C LEU A 698 27.02 -30.02 9.81
N SER A 699 26.99 -29.48 11.03
CA SER A 699 26.64 -30.26 12.23
C SER A 699 25.19 -30.74 12.20
N ILE A 700 24.27 -29.89 11.76
CA ILE A 700 22.85 -30.26 11.56
C ILE A 700 22.75 -31.31 10.44
N SER A 701 23.50 -31.14 9.36
CA SER A 701 23.53 -32.13 8.27
C SER A 701 24.02 -33.50 8.76
N TYR A 702 25.04 -33.52 9.62
CA TYR A 702 25.53 -34.75 10.25
C TYR A 702 24.44 -35.39 11.12
N GLN A 703 23.80 -34.62 12.01
CA GLN A 703 22.71 -35.13 12.87
C GLN A 703 21.53 -35.68 12.06
N ILE A 704 21.10 -34.98 11.00
CA ILE A 704 20.02 -35.44 10.14
C ILE A 704 20.38 -36.80 9.52
N ILE A 705 21.58 -36.93 8.96
CA ILE A 705 21.98 -38.17 8.30
C ILE A 705 22.18 -39.30 9.31
N THR A 706 22.92 -39.09 10.39
CA THR A 706 23.30 -40.16 11.31
C THR A 706 22.22 -40.48 12.35
N GLU A 707 21.61 -39.47 12.97
CA GLU A 707 20.67 -39.65 14.08
C GLU A 707 19.23 -39.84 13.60
N LYS A 708 18.82 -39.12 12.55
CA LYS A 708 17.44 -39.19 12.03
C LYS A 708 17.24 -40.23 10.93
N HIS A 709 18.28 -40.48 10.12
CA HIS A 709 18.18 -41.38 8.97
C HIS A 709 19.01 -42.66 9.11
N GLY A 710 19.73 -42.84 10.23
CA GLY A 710 20.57 -44.03 10.47
C GLY A 710 21.70 -44.22 9.45
N GLY A 711 22.07 -43.14 8.75
CA GLY A 711 23.02 -43.12 7.66
C GLY A 711 24.43 -42.69 8.08
N ARG A 712 25.27 -42.39 7.09
CA ARG A 712 26.66 -41.94 7.28
C ARG A 712 26.96 -40.71 6.41
N LEU A 713 27.54 -39.67 7.02
CA LEU A 713 28.05 -38.49 6.31
C LEU A 713 29.56 -38.41 6.50
N SER A 714 30.32 -38.36 5.40
CA SER A 714 31.78 -38.24 5.40
C SER A 714 32.26 -37.16 4.43
N CYS A 715 33.44 -36.59 4.73
CA CYS A 715 34.07 -35.56 3.91
C CYS A 715 35.53 -35.95 3.62
N HIS A 716 35.88 -36.02 2.35
CA HIS A 716 37.24 -36.21 1.86
C HIS A 716 37.67 -34.94 1.16
N SER A 717 38.74 -34.33 1.64
CA SER A 717 39.25 -33.09 1.05
C SER A 717 40.74 -32.96 1.35
N THR A 718 41.45 -32.35 0.40
CA THR A 718 42.86 -31.98 0.48
C THR A 718 42.97 -30.52 0.04
N PRO A 719 43.77 -29.66 0.70
CA PRO A 719 43.97 -28.28 0.27
C PRO A 719 44.37 -28.20 -1.21
N GLY A 720 43.69 -27.34 -1.97
CA GLY A 720 43.90 -27.13 -3.41
C GLY A 720 43.25 -28.17 -4.34
N GLN A 721 42.62 -29.22 -3.83
CA GLN A 721 41.97 -30.28 -4.61
C GLN A 721 40.45 -30.35 -4.46
N GLY A 722 39.84 -29.37 -3.78
CA GLY A 722 38.40 -29.34 -3.51
C GLY A 722 37.95 -30.28 -2.41
N ALA A 723 36.63 -30.39 -2.20
CA ALA A 723 36.03 -31.26 -1.20
C ALA A 723 35.03 -32.24 -1.81
N LYS A 724 34.93 -33.43 -1.22
CA LYS A 724 34.02 -34.50 -1.60
C LYS A 724 33.23 -34.95 -0.37
N PHE A 725 31.93 -34.64 -0.35
CA PHE A 725 30.99 -35.11 0.65
C PHE A 725 30.29 -36.37 0.16
N ILE A 726 30.21 -37.39 1.02
CA ILE A 726 29.56 -38.67 0.75
C ILE A 726 28.49 -38.87 1.82
N ILE A 727 27.23 -38.95 1.38
CA ILE A 727 26.04 -39.22 2.17
C ILE A 727 25.57 -40.64 1.85
N GLU A 728 25.37 -41.47 2.87
CA GLU A 728 24.84 -42.82 2.73
C GLU A 728 23.60 -42.97 3.60
N ILE A 729 22.48 -43.41 3.04
CA ILE A 729 21.20 -43.57 3.77
C ILE A 729 20.58 -44.93 3.43
N PRO A 730 20.10 -45.72 4.40
CA PRO A 730 19.33 -46.95 4.14
C PRO A 730 18.06 -46.68 3.34
N ILE A 731 17.69 -47.59 2.42
CA ILE A 731 16.46 -47.46 1.62
C ILE A 731 15.20 -47.55 2.52
N GLN A 732 15.25 -48.41 3.54
CA GLN A 732 14.24 -48.56 4.59
C GLN A 732 14.88 -48.27 5.95
N GLN A 733 14.26 -47.39 6.75
CA GLN A 733 14.77 -47.08 8.08
C GLN A 733 14.08 -47.91 9.15
N ALA A 734 14.82 -48.37 10.16
CA ALA A 734 14.24 -49.09 11.28
C ALA A 734 13.36 -48.14 12.13
N THR A 735 12.05 -48.41 12.20
CA THR A 735 11.10 -47.60 13.01
C THR A 735 11.56 -47.54 14.48
N PRO A 736 11.56 -46.38 15.15
CA PRO A 736 11.84 -46.31 16.58
C PRO A 736 10.69 -46.94 17.37
N VAL A 737 10.98 -47.95 18.20
CA VAL A 737 10.00 -48.54 19.14
C VAL A 737 9.60 -47.47 20.16
N ARG A 738 8.33 -47.04 20.17
CA ARG A 738 7.73 -46.20 21.22
C ARG A 738 7.82 -46.93 22.57
N SER A 739 8.65 -46.46 23.49
CA SER A 739 8.65 -46.91 24.89
C SER A 739 7.33 -46.51 25.57
N GLN A 740 6.51 -47.51 25.94
CA GLN A 740 5.32 -47.30 26.76
C GLN A 740 5.70 -46.76 28.14
N LEU A 741 5.32 -45.53 28.44
CA LEU A 741 5.25 -45.01 29.81
C LEU A 741 4.19 -45.81 30.58
N ARG A 742 4.58 -46.52 31.64
CA ARG A 742 3.65 -47.08 32.63
C ARG A 742 3.11 -45.93 33.51
N PRO A 743 1.81 -45.91 33.86
CA PRO A 743 1.30 -44.98 34.86
C PRO A 743 1.79 -45.38 36.26
N LEU A 744 2.21 -44.40 37.06
CA LEU A 744 2.31 -44.55 38.52
C LEU A 744 0.88 -44.61 39.08
N GLU A 745 0.45 -45.77 39.53
CA GLU A 745 -0.68 -45.91 40.46
C GLU A 745 -0.18 -46.00 41.90
N ALA A 746 -0.98 -45.42 42.78
CA ALA A 746 -0.73 -45.16 44.19
C ALA A 746 -0.60 -46.44 45.03
N VAL A 747 0.38 -46.44 45.94
CA VAL A 747 0.41 -47.32 47.12
C VAL A 747 0.70 -46.44 48.32
N LEU A 748 -0.32 -46.20 49.15
CA LEU A 748 -0.26 -45.90 50.58
C LEU A 748 -1.69 -45.70 51.11
N CYS A 749 -2.35 -46.81 51.47
CA CYS A 749 -3.45 -46.89 52.43
C CYS A 749 -3.69 -48.37 52.80
N GLU A 750 -2.84 -48.87 53.69
CA GLU A 750 -3.09 -49.73 54.87
C GLU A 750 -1.79 -50.37 55.36
#